data_AF-A0A202DI47-F1
#
_entry.id   AF-A0A202DI47-F1
#
_cell.length_a   1.000
_cell.length_b   1.000
_cell.length_c   1.000
_cell.angle_alpha   90.00
_cell.angle_beta   90.00
_cell.angle_gamma   90.00
#
_symmetry.space_group_name_H-M   'P 1'
#
loop_
_entity.id
_entity.type
_entity.pdbx_description
1 polymer ?
#
loop_
_entity_poly.entity_id
_entity_poly.type
_entity_poly.pdbx_seq_one_letter_code
_entity_poly.pdbx_strand_id
1 'polypeptide(L)'
;MKLRWKILILFIVAMGSLAVFAGPETAYPDLRLKTEGEGMFYVSSLELSVALSVPKLEVENVLAAGNFNLTHGGTNVARLVAAGGAGFYFYGQKVNSGYTLQNAYFIEWVPGVDMAVNPGVGPVAAPGGSYARTIELESDIMPVTACFSDPEDDFYVWAFYYAPATNDYEIFVDGLSAGSTQAILNVGLVGYSDTGTPLEHHANVMINGTVIGDVYWQGKTIQDEAIAFDTALLVPGTNVITLGAVLDTGAPFSQFYLDGFRLTYDSEYKAIADQIQFDGATNPVVTVTGFTASNVYAADLSNPLMPVMLTGVTVDETNAVYDASFAPSNAITPYLLYEIGASLSAESIEQVSSFDLTAATNDIEYVIITTPELQSASQVLADYRQGQRLNSRVILLQDIYDQFNHGIAEPQAIQDFVTYAHSNWTYPLRYVLLAGSGNYDYRGVSGAGDQHVPPMMFSRSEGLTSTDTWYGDVDGDFAMEVAIGRLPAVTAANMTNMVRRIVDHESEAGQPWRQTIIMLADNPDHGGNFHVSSDDVSGVVPGEYSQEQIKMNSGAAAAASNQLINAINNGALFMNFFGHSGLFNLTAESILNNDNAASLVNTNRLPVLTSLSCSVGRYEIPELDCLGESLMLMEEGGAIAVIAPSSRALNRESIRLSKEFYKSVFSDRKWIIGDALVEAMGTYEGKNFNKELLRFYNLMGDPALYLAETGAPTDDPFGQVLEEVVTWKTNYYNTAQLDDPTVSGDFSDSDGDGLTAIAEYALGLDPTFAERSSFVTVKKSEVVLTEDYDAVVEFKRRKGLTGIGINISVTSDWLDWREGSSEIVHTQVLDTGDGVTETVKCFFRMPGGTDRLFVTVTVEKLK
;
A
#
# COMPACT_ATOMS: atom_id res chain seq x y z
N MET A 1 8.06 15.62 19.26
CA MET A 1 8.11 14.20 19.68
C MET A 1 9.47 13.93 20.32
N LYS A 2 9.52 13.61 21.62
CA LYS A 2 10.76 13.26 22.37
C LYS A 2 10.89 11.73 22.36
N LEU A 3 12.02 11.17 21.93
CA LEU A 3 12.26 9.72 21.94
C LEU A 3 12.61 9.27 23.36
N ARG A 4 11.71 8.55 24.05
CA ARG A 4 11.91 8.12 25.44
C ARG A 4 12.32 6.65 25.51
N TRP A 5 13.49 6.32 26.07
CA TRP A 5 13.81 4.94 26.45
C TRP A 5 13.41 4.63 27.88
N LYS A 6 12.32 3.89 28.08
CA LYS A 6 11.94 3.42 29.42
C LYS A 6 12.84 2.25 29.85
N ILE A 7 13.84 2.50 30.69
CA ILE A 7 14.47 1.42 31.46
C ILE A 7 13.53 1.08 32.62
N LEU A 8 12.85 -0.06 32.53
CA LEU A 8 11.96 -0.58 33.58
C LEU A 8 12.77 -1.33 34.64
N ILE A 9 13.12 -0.67 35.76
CA ILE A 9 13.74 -1.37 36.90
C ILE A 9 12.64 -1.89 37.81
N LEU A 10 12.47 -3.22 37.81
CA LEU A 10 11.44 -3.90 38.57
C LEU A 10 11.97 -4.45 39.90
N PHE A 11 11.33 -4.07 41.02
CA PHE A 11 11.56 -4.73 42.30
C PHE A 11 10.37 -5.61 42.68
N ILE A 12 10.56 -6.92 42.63
CA ILE A 12 9.70 -7.94 43.24
C ILE A 12 10.59 -8.90 44.04
N VAL A 13 10.28 -9.11 45.33
CA VAL A 13 10.89 -10.17 46.13
C VAL A 13 10.08 -11.46 45.95
N ALA A 14 10.68 -12.45 45.24
CA ALA A 14 10.58 -13.92 45.40
C ALA A 14 10.29 -14.79 44.14
N MET A 15 11.27 -15.68 43.87
CA MET A 15 11.26 -17.11 43.42
C MET A 15 10.46 -17.63 42.20
N GLY A 16 11.19 -18.15 41.19
CA GLY A 16 10.97 -19.52 40.67
C GLY A 16 10.70 -19.78 39.17
N SER A 17 11.77 -20.06 38.40
CA SER A 17 11.93 -20.92 37.18
C SER A 17 11.05 -20.79 35.92
N LEU A 18 11.73 -20.57 34.78
CA LEU A 18 11.29 -20.84 33.40
C LEU A 18 11.52 -22.30 32.97
N ALA A 19 10.72 -22.78 32.00
CA ALA A 19 11.00 -23.98 31.20
C ALA A 19 10.98 -23.61 29.70
N VAL A 20 11.97 -24.10 28.95
CA VAL A 20 12.08 -24.02 27.48
C VAL A 20 11.84 -25.42 26.92
N PHE A 21 11.04 -25.53 25.86
CA PHE A 21 10.99 -26.70 24.99
C PHE A 21 11.70 -26.37 23.67
N ALA A 22 12.67 -27.20 23.29
CA ALA A 22 13.24 -27.26 21.95
C ALA A 22 12.73 -28.53 21.26
N GLY A 23 12.17 -28.37 20.06
CA GLY A 23 11.95 -29.43 19.07
C GLY A 23 12.83 -29.17 17.82
N PRO A 24 13.14 -30.20 17.01
CA PRO A 24 14.24 -30.16 16.04
C PRO A 24 13.92 -29.36 14.76
N GLU A 25 14.97 -28.70 14.27
CA GLU A 25 15.19 -28.09 12.94
C GLU A 25 14.73 -29.04 11.80
N THR A 26 14.04 -28.64 10.73
CA THR A 26 13.92 -27.35 10.04
C THR A 26 12.48 -27.16 9.55
N ALA A 27 11.79 -26.10 9.98
CA ALA A 27 10.54 -25.72 9.30
C ALA A 27 10.93 -25.20 7.90
N TYR A 28 10.33 -25.74 6.85
CA TYR A 28 10.42 -25.13 5.52
C TYR A 28 9.85 -23.70 5.59
N PRO A 29 10.30 -22.77 4.74
CA PRO A 29 9.58 -21.51 4.58
C PRO A 29 8.16 -21.81 4.12
N ASP A 30 7.19 -21.07 4.64
CA ASP A 30 5.82 -21.13 4.14
C ASP A 30 5.80 -20.74 2.65
N LEU A 31 4.86 -21.29 1.90
CA LEU A 31 4.72 -21.01 0.46
C LEU A 31 3.42 -20.27 0.18
N ARG A 32 3.45 -19.29 -0.72
CA ARG A 32 2.26 -18.71 -1.33
C ARG A 32 1.98 -19.39 -2.66
N LEU A 33 0.73 -19.74 -2.88
CA LEU A 33 0.15 -20.17 -4.16
C LEU A 33 -0.66 -19.03 -4.73
N LYS A 34 -0.41 -18.65 -5.99
CA LYS A 34 -1.29 -17.74 -6.74
C LYS A 34 -2.17 -18.55 -7.69
N THR A 35 -3.45 -18.21 -7.76
CA THR A 35 -4.44 -18.88 -8.63
C THR A 35 -5.28 -17.87 -9.36
N GLU A 36 -5.64 -18.16 -10.60
CA GLU A 36 -6.61 -17.39 -11.39
C GLU A 36 -7.82 -18.26 -11.72
N GLY A 37 -9.02 -17.70 -11.59
CA GLY A 37 -10.28 -18.40 -11.84
C GLY A 37 -10.81 -19.20 -10.65
N GLU A 38 -11.89 -19.94 -10.89
CA GLU A 38 -12.55 -20.81 -9.90
C GLU A 38 -12.58 -22.26 -10.36
N GLY A 39 -12.45 -23.20 -9.43
CA GLY A 39 -12.53 -24.62 -9.73
C GLY A 39 -11.62 -25.47 -8.84
N MET A 40 -11.43 -26.73 -9.24
CA MET A 40 -10.52 -27.63 -8.54
C MET A 40 -9.10 -27.47 -9.02
N PHE A 41 -8.18 -27.08 -8.14
CA PHE A 41 -6.75 -26.97 -8.41
C PHE A 41 -6.01 -28.22 -7.97
N TYR A 42 -4.94 -28.55 -8.69
CA TYR A 42 -3.97 -29.57 -8.34
C TYR A 42 -2.58 -28.96 -8.19
N VAL A 43 -1.92 -29.26 -7.07
CA VAL A 43 -0.53 -28.86 -6.79
C VAL A 43 0.30 -30.13 -6.62
N SER A 44 1.30 -30.31 -7.48
CA SER A 44 2.15 -31.49 -7.46
C SER A 44 3.27 -31.36 -6.44
N SER A 45 3.73 -32.50 -5.91
CA SER A 45 4.92 -32.55 -5.06
C SER A 45 6.20 -32.13 -5.79
N LEU A 46 6.21 -32.18 -7.13
CA LEU A 46 7.32 -31.69 -7.94
C LEU A 46 7.42 -30.16 -7.88
N GLU A 47 6.31 -29.45 -8.08
CA GLU A 47 6.29 -27.98 -8.05
C GLU A 47 6.71 -27.45 -6.67
N LEU A 48 6.18 -28.06 -5.60
CA LEU A 48 6.59 -27.75 -4.23
C LEU A 48 8.07 -28.03 -3.99
N SER A 49 8.60 -29.14 -4.51
CA SER A 49 10.03 -29.46 -4.35
C SER A 49 10.94 -28.44 -5.04
N VAL A 50 10.50 -27.87 -6.17
CA VAL A 50 11.20 -26.80 -6.88
C VAL A 50 11.12 -25.50 -6.07
N ALA A 51 9.93 -25.11 -5.61
CA ALA A 51 9.73 -23.90 -4.80
C ALA A 51 10.55 -23.92 -3.50
N LEU A 52 10.62 -25.08 -2.83
CA LEU A 52 11.40 -25.27 -1.61
C LEU A 52 12.88 -25.52 -1.83
N SER A 53 13.30 -25.88 -3.05
CA SER A 53 14.64 -26.37 -3.34
C SER A 53 15.05 -27.62 -2.51
N VAL A 54 14.13 -28.57 -2.33
CA VAL A 54 14.36 -29.83 -1.59
C VAL A 54 14.04 -31.06 -2.46
N PRO A 55 14.48 -32.28 -2.10
CA PRO A 55 14.15 -33.48 -2.86
C PRO A 55 12.64 -33.77 -2.90
N LYS A 56 12.10 -34.10 -4.08
CA LYS A 56 10.68 -34.46 -4.27
C LYS A 56 10.17 -35.52 -3.28
N LEU A 57 10.97 -36.56 -3.01
CA LEU A 57 10.60 -37.63 -2.07
C LEU A 57 10.35 -37.11 -0.65
N GLU A 58 11.05 -36.06 -0.25
CA GLU A 58 10.86 -35.41 1.05
C GLU A 58 9.48 -34.76 1.13
N VAL A 59 9.11 -34.00 0.10
CA VAL A 59 7.78 -33.40 -0.04
C VAL A 59 6.69 -34.49 -0.08
N GLU A 60 6.87 -35.54 -0.88
CA GLU A 60 5.91 -36.66 -0.96
C GLU A 60 5.61 -37.27 0.41
N ASN A 61 6.65 -37.47 1.23
CA ASN A 61 6.47 -38.00 2.59
C ASN A 61 5.71 -37.04 3.51
N VAL A 62 5.97 -35.73 3.42
CA VAL A 62 5.27 -34.70 4.20
C VAL A 62 3.79 -34.63 3.82
N LEU A 63 3.50 -34.59 2.51
CA LEU A 63 2.12 -34.56 2.01
C LEU A 63 1.36 -35.84 2.38
N ALA A 64 1.97 -37.02 2.20
CA ALA A 64 1.36 -38.30 2.54
C ALA A 64 1.07 -38.46 4.04
N ALA A 65 1.84 -37.78 4.90
CA ALA A 65 1.61 -37.73 6.34
C ALA A 65 0.55 -36.68 6.76
N GLY A 66 0.10 -35.83 5.83
CA GLY A 66 -0.82 -34.73 6.12
C GLY A 66 -0.20 -33.60 6.95
N ASN A 67 1.13 -33.47 6.95
CA ASN A 67 1.87 -32.48 7.76
C ASN A 67 2.00 -31.13 7.04
N PHE A 68 0.89 -30.64 6.48
CA PHE A 68 0.79 -29.30 5.90
C PHE A 68 -0.64 -28.79 5.98
N ASN A 69 -0.79 -27.48 6.15
CA ASN A 69 -2.06 -26.76 6.21
C ASN A 69 -2.12 -25.81 5.03
N LEU A 70 -3.31 -25.67 4.47
CA LEU A 70 -3.59 -24.70 3.41
C LEU A 70 -4.48 -23.63 4.00
N THR A 71 -4.16 -22.35 3.82
CA THR A 71 -4.98 -21.23 4.32
C THR A 71 -5.30 -20.23 3.21
N HIS A 72 -6.44 -19.56 3.34
CA HIS A 72 -6.90 -18.46 2.50
C HIS A 72 -7.62 -17.44 3.37
N GLY A 73 -7.24 -16.15 3.30
CA GLY A 73 -7.80 -15.12 4.19
C GLY A 73 -7.65 -15.46 5.68
N GLY A 74 -6.55 -16.11 6.07
CA GLY A 74 -6.31 -16.60 7.43
C GLY A 74 -7.19 -17.78 7.88
N THR A 75 -8.00 -18.36 6.99
CA THR A 75 -8.89 -19.49 7.27
C THR A 75 -8.37 -20.76 6.62
N ASN A 76 -8.47 -21.91 7.30
CA ASN A 76 -8.08 -23.20 6.74
C ASN A 76 -8.89 -23.55 5.49
N VAL A 77 -8.23 -24.15 4.51
CA VAL A 77 -8.80 -24.68 3.28
C VAL A 77 -8.64 -26.19 3.28
N ALA A 78 -9.75 -26.91 3.12
CA ALA A 78 -9.74 -28.35 3.09
C ALA A 78 -9.09 -28.87 1.79
N ARG A 79 -8.26 -29.90 1.94
CA ARG A 79 -7.48 -30.48 0.85
C ARG A 79 -7.73 -31.97 0.67
N LEU A 80 -7.51 -32.46 -0.55
CA LEU A 80 -7.52 -33.89 -0.87
C LEU A 80 -6.11 -34.32 -1.29
N VAL A 81 -5.44 -35.12 -0.46
CA VAL A 81 -4.07 -35.59 -0.76
C VAL A 81 -4.11 -36.69 -1.82
N ALA A 82 -3.31 -36.52 -2.87
CA ALA A 82 -3.17 -37.54 -3.90
C ALA A 82 -2.40 -38.77 -3.38
N ALA A 83 -2.65 -39.93 -3.98
CA ALA A 83 -2.06 -41.19 -3.55
C ALA A 83 -0.52 -41.11 -3.45
N GLY A 84 0.03 -41.59 -2.33
CA GLY A 84 1.48 -41.59 -2.07
C GLY A 84 2.10 -40.21 -1.88
N GLY A 85 1.31 -39.15 -1.69
CA GLY A 85 1.81 -37.78 -1.56
C GLY A 85 2.27 -37.18 -2.88
N ALA A 86 1.76 -37.67 -4.03
CA ALA A 86 2.12 -37.14 -5.35
C ALA A 86 1.76 -35.65 -5.54
N GLY A 87 0.87 -35.12 -4.69
CA GLY A 87 0.36 -33.76 -4.71
C GLY A 87 -0.89 -33.66 -3.84
N PHE A 88 -1.64 -32.58 -3.98
CA PHE A 88 -2.95 -32.43 -3.36
C PHE A 88 -3.88 -31.58 -4.24
N TYR A 89 -5.17 -31.70 -3.98
CA TYR A 89 -6.22 -30.92 -4.61
C TYR A 89 -6.89 -30.00 -3.58
N PHE A 90 -7.31 -28.80 -4.02
CA PHE A 90 -8.15 -27.90 -3.23
C PHE A 90 -9.09 -27.10 -4.14
N TYR A 91 -10.26 -26.71 -3.64
CA TYR A 91 -11.15 -25.83 -4.40
C TYR A 91 -10.66 -24.40 -4.27
N GLY A 92 -10.31 -23.79 -5.40
CA GLY A 92 -9.92 -22.39 -5.49
C GLY A 92 -11.09 -21.53 -5.92
N GLN A 93 -11.31 -20.43 -5.22
CA GLN A 93 -12.31 -19.42 -5.57
C GLN A 93 -11.70 -18.34 -6.48
N LYS A 94 -12.51 -17.82 -7.42
CA LYS A 94 -12.19 -16.58 -8.14
C LYS A 94 -12.09 -15.44 -7.12
N VAL A 95 -11.08 -14.59 -7.25
CA VAL A 95 -10.97 -13.38 -6.42
C VAL A 95 -12.05 -12.37 -6.84
N ASN A 96 -12.63 -11.67 -5.86
CA ASN A 96 -13.55 -10.56 -6.11
C ASN A 96 -12.83 -9.26 -5.76
N SER A 97 -12.05 -8.72 -6.70
CA SER A 97 -11.25 -7.51 -6.51
C SER A 97 -11.11 -6.74 -7.81
N GLY A 98 -11.26 -5.41 -7.76
CA GLY A 98 -10.94 -4.53 -8.89
C GLY A 98 -9.44 -4.34 -9.10
N TYR A 99 -8.61 -4.81 -8.17
CA TYR A 99 -7.16 -4.59 -8.15
C TYR A 99 -6.36 -5.76 -8.73
N THR A 100 -6.89 -6.98 -8.69
CA THR A 100 -6.16 -8.17 -9.13
C THR A 100 -7.09 -9.27 -9.64
N LEU A 101 -6.60 -10.06 -10.59
CA LEU A 101 -7.24 -11.30 -11.04
C LEU A 101 -6.72 -12.53 -10.28
N GLN A 102 -5.66 -12.36 -9.49
CA GLN A 102 -4.99 -13.42 -8.75
C GLN A 102 -5.54 -13.53 -7.34
N ASN A 103 -5.99 -14.72 -6.97
CA ASN A 103 -6.23 -15.11 -5.58
C ASN A 103 -4.95 -15.70 -4.96
N ALA A 104 -4.89 -15.76 -3.63
CA ALA A 104 -3.73 -16.26 -2.88
C ALA A 104 -4.12 -17.29 -1.81
N TYR A 105 -3.30 -18.32 -1.69
CA TYR A 105 -3.38 -19.37 -0.67
C TYR A 105 -2.00 -19.62 -0.06
N PHE A 106 -1.92 -20.02 1.20
CA PHE A 106 -0.65 -20.26 1.90
C PHE A 106 -0.52 -21.71 2.33
N ILE A 107 0.65 -22.31 2.11
CA ILE A 107 1.04 -23.61 2.62
C ILE A 107 1.91 -23.39 3.85
N GLU A 108 1.40 -23.84 4.99
CA GLU A 108 2.07 -23.83 6.28
C GLU A 108 2.45 -25.26 6.66
N TRP A 109 3.63 -25.47 7.23
CA TRP A 109 4.17 -26.82 7.47
C TRP A 109 3.74 -27.44 8.81
N VAL A 110 2.43 -27.37 9.07
CA VAL A 110 1.74 -27.92 10.25
C VAL A 110 0.55 -28.80 9.81
N PRO A 111 0.04 -29.75 10.61
CA PRO A 111 -1.10 -30.57 10.21
C PRO A 111 -2.33 -29.74 9.79
N GLY A 112 -2.91 -30.08 8.63
CA GLY A 112 -4.04 -29.36 8.03
C GLY A 112 -5.38 -30.09 8.07
N VAL A 113 -6.35 -29.58 7.32
CA VAL A 113 -7.72 -30.13 7.23
C VAL A 113 -7.92 -30.88 5.92
N ASP A 114 -8.36 -32.14 5.98
CA ASP A 114 -8.74 -32.90 4.78
C ASP A 114 -10.21 -32.64 4.40
N MET A 115 -10.52 -32.71 3.10
CA MET A 115 -11.90 -32.65 2.62
C MET A 115 -12.74 -33.76 3.24
N ALA A 116 -13.90 -33.39 3.79
CA ALA A 116 -14.82 -34.35 4.35
C ALA A 116 -15.43 -35.22 3.23
N VAL A 117 -15.84 -36.44 3.57
CA VAL A 117 -16.50 -37.35 2.63
C VAL A 117 -17.94 -37.58 3.04
N ASN A 118 -18.86 -37.35 2.11
CA ASN A 118 -20.26 -37.74 2.24
C ASN A 118 -20.53 -38.93 1.30
N PRO A 119 -20.85 -40.12 1.84
CA PRO A 119 -21.09 -41.29 1.01
C PRO A 119 -22.33 -41.18 0.13
N GLY A 120 -23.29 -40.30 0.46
CA GLY A 120 -24.52 -40.11 -0.30
C GLY A 120 -25.27 -41.42 -0.60
N VAL A 121 -26.09 -41.40 -1.64
CA VAL A 121 -26.71 -42.58 -2.24
C VAL A 121 -26.51 -42.46 -3.75
N GLY A 122 -25.78 -43.41 -4.36
CA GLY A 122 -25.67 -43.51 -5.81
C GLY A 122 -27.01 -43.88 -6.43
N PRO A 123 -27.74 -42.94 -7.06
CA PRO A 123 -29.05 -43.21 -7.61
C PRO A 123 -28.93 -43.90 -8.96
N VAL A 124 -30.04 -44.45 -9.45
CA VAL A 124 -30.12 -44.78 -10.88
C VAL A 124 -30.26 -43.47 -11.65
N ALA A 125 -29.53 -43.33 -12.75
CA ALA A 125 -29.61 -42.15 -13.62
C ALA A 125 -31.08 -41.78 -13.93
N ALA A 126 -31.41 -40.50 -13.81
CA ALA A 126 -32.73 -39.97 -14.08
C ALA A 126 -32.62 -39.00 -15.27
N PRO A 127 -33.36 -39.20 -16.36
CA PRO A 127 -33.25 -38.33 -17.53
C PRO A 127 -33.86 -36.94 -17.25
N GLY A 128 -33.17 -35.90 -17.73
CA GLY A 128 -33.66 -34.52 -17.73
C GLY A 128 -33.29 -33.73 -16.47
N GLY A 129 -34.05 -32.65 -16.23
CA GLY A 129 -33.76 -31.66 -15.20
C GLY A 129 -33.04 -30.44 -15.78
N SER A 130 -33.27 -29.28 -15.15
CA SER A 130 -32.57 -28.04 -15.48
C SER A 130 -32.36 -27.21 -14.22
N TYR A 131 -31.45 -26.25 -14.32
CA TYR A 131 -31.14 -25.25 -13.32
C TYR A 131 -30.99 -23.88 -13.97
N ALA A 132 -31.15 -22.81 -13.21
CA ALA A 132 -30.89 -21.47 -13.72
C ALA A 132 -29.37 -21.27 -13.84
N ARG A 133 -28.90 -20.99 -15.05
CA ARG A 133 -27.50 -20.69 -15.34
C ARG A 133 -27.37 -19.23 -15.72
N THR A 134 -26.37 -18.56 -15.16
CA THR A 134 -25.98 -17.19 -15.55
C THR A 134 -24.65 -17.23 -16.29
N ILE A 135 -24.58 -16.52 -17.41
CA ILE A 135 -23.35 -16.24 -18.17
C ILE A 135 -23.10 -14.75 -18.08
N GLU A 136 -21.91 -14.36 -17.63
CA GLU A 136 -21.46 -12.98 -17.61
C GLU A 136 -20.58 -12.74 -18.84
N LEU A 137 -20.83 -11.63 -19.54
CA LEU A 137 -20.12 -11.23 -20.75
C LEU A 137 -19.77 -9.75 -20.63
N GLU A 138 -18.51 -9.49 -20.33
CA GLU A 138 -17.93 -8.16 -20.23
C GLU A 138 -16.52 -8.16 -20.83
N SER A 139 -15.97 -6.99 -21.08
CA SER A 139 -14.55 -6.86 -21.38
C SER A 139 -14.06 -5.51 -20.89
N ASP A 140 -13.03 -5.54 -20.07
CA ASP A 140 -12.37 -4.33 -19.61
C ASP A 140 -11.55 -3.74 -20.76
N ILE A 141 -11.97 -2.60 -21.31
CA ILE A 141 -11.26 -1.95 -22.41
C ILE A 141 -10.93 -0.50 -22.08
N MET A 142 -11.89 0.27 -21.60
CA MET A 142 -11.74 1.72 -21.42
C MET A 142 -11.91 2.12 -19.96
N PRO A 143 -10.90 2.71 -19.31
CA PRO A 143 -11.06 3.30 -17.99
C PRO A 143 -11.86 4.61 -18.09
N VAL A 144 -12.92 4.76 -17.29
CA VAL A 144 -13.80 5.95 -17.29
C VAL A 144 -13.84 6.58 -15.90
N THR A 145 -12.69 6.91 -15.34
CA THR A 145 -12.54 7.50 -13.99
C THR A 145 -13.39 8.75 -13.75
N ALA A 146 -13.80 9.48 -14.79
CA ALA A 146 -14.65 10.67 -14.69
C ALA A 146 -16.15 10.39 -14.42
N CYS A 147 -16.61 9.15 -14.58
CA CYS A 147 -18.00 8.75 -14.35
C CYS A 147 -18.22 7.97 -13.05
N PHE A 148 -17.15 7.60 -12.36
CA PHE A 148 -17.19 6.84 -11.12
C PHE A 148 -16.78 7.70 -9.94
N SER A 149 -17.38 7.42 -8.79
CA SER A 149 -17.10 8.10 -7.53
C SER A 149 -16.61 7.17 -6.44
N ASP A 150 -16.80 5.86 -6.57
CA ASP A 150 -16.23 4.87 -5.68
C ASP A 150 -14.94 4.32 -6.32
N PRO A 151 -13.77 4.42 -5.66
CA PRO A 151 -12.55 3.81 -6.18
C PRO A 151 -12.59 2.27 -6.21
N GLU A 152 -13.55 1.64 -5.52
CA GLU A 152 -13.76 0.18 -5.52
C GLU A 152 -14.65 -0.31 -6.67
N ASP A 153 -15.35 0.61 -7.37
CA ASP A 153 -16.16 0.25 -8.54
C ASP A 153 -15.27 -0.17 -9.71
N ASP A 154 -15.75 -1.10 -10.54
CA ASP A 154 -15.11 -1.37 -11.83
C ASP A 154 -15.34 -0.19 -12.78
N PHE A 155 -14.35 0.69 -12.86
CA PHE A 155 -14.39 1.84 -13.76
C PHE A 155 -13.85 1.51 -15.16
N TYR A 156 -13.56 0.25 -15.47
CA TYR A 156 -13.31 -0.21 -16.83
C TYR A 156 -14.62 -0.60 -17.50
N VAL A 157 -14.87 -0.03 -18.68
CA VAL A 157 -16.07 -0.32 -19.47
C VAL A 157 -15.69 -0.89 -20.83
N TRP A 158 -16.64 -1.60 -21.44
CA TRP A 158 -16.41 -2.34 -22.67
C TRP A 158 -16.45 -1.46 -23.92
N ALA A 159 -17.49 -0.65 -24.12
CA ALA A 159 -17.69 0.05 -25.39
C ALA A 159 -18.30 1.44 -25.23
N PHE A 160 -17.91 2.38 -26.09
CA PHE A 160 -18.42 3.74 -26.12
C PHE A 160 -19.42 3.91 -27.27
N TYR A 161 -20.53 4.58 -26.98
CA TYR A 161 -21.59 4.87 -27.93
C TYR A 161 -21.76 6.38 -28.10
N TYR A 162 -21.76 6.83 -29.35
CA TYR A 162 -22.25 8.15 -29.75
C TYR A 162 -23.51 7.94 -30.61
N ALA A 163 -24.68 8.29 -30.08
CA ALA A 163 -25.94 8.04 -30.78
C ALA A 163 -26.09 8.90 -32.06
N PRO A 164 -26.60 8.33 -33.17
CA PRO A 164 -27.01 6.95 -33.33
C PRO A 164 -25.84 6.01 -33.65
N ALA A 165 -25.80 4.86 -32.98
CA ALA A 165 -24.80 3.81 -33.21
C ALA A 165 -25.39 2.43 -32.88
N THR A 166 -24.79 1.36 -33.39
CA THR A 166 -25.24 -0.01 -33.12
C THR A 166 -24.05 -0.95 -33.20
N ASN A 167 -23.90 -1.86 -32.24
CA ASN A 167 -22.91 -2.93 -32.29
C ASN A 167 -23.52 -4.27 -31.87
N ASP A 168 -22.89 -5.34 -32.34
CA ASP A 168 -23.23 -6.72 -32.05
C ASP A 168 -22.19 -7.34 -31.11
N TYR A 169 -22.67 -8.17 -30.18
CA TYR A 169 -21.87 -8.90 -29.20
C TYR A 169 -22.26 -10.38 -29.24
N GLU A 170 -21.26 -11.26 -29.33
CA GLU A 170 -21.50 -12.70 -29.36
C GLU A 170 -21.53 -13.27 -27.95
N ILE A 171 -22.56 -14.08 -27.66
CA ILE A 171 -22.67 -14.84 -26.41
C ILE A 171 -22.92 -16.32 -26.72
N PHE A 172 -22.13 -17.21 -26.13
CA PHE A 172 -22.27 -18.65 -26.34
C PHE A 172 -23.24 -19.24 -25.30
N VAL A 173 -24.29 -19.91 -25.76
CA VAL A 173 -25.33 -20.52 -24.91
C VAL A 173 -25.34 -22.02 -25.13
N ASP A 174 -25.30 -22.79 -24.07
CA ASP A 174 -25.15 -24.24 -24.10
C ASP A 174 -26.03 -24.91 -23.05
N GLY A 175 -26.36 -26.18 -23.31
CA GLY A 175 -27.32 -26.90 -22.47
C GLY A 175 -28.70 -26.24 -22.42
N LEU A 176 -29.12 -25.44 -23.41
CA LEU A 176 -30.42 -24.76 -23.36
C LEU A 176 -31.58 -25.75 -23.11
N SER A 177 -32.31 -25.59 -22.00
CA SER A 177 -33.40 -26.50 -21.62
C SER A 177 -34.65 -26.29 -22.48
N ALA A 178 -35.18 -27.38 -23.04
CA ALA A 178 -36.38 -27.36 -23.89
C ALA A 178 -37.68 -26.96 -23.14
N GLY A 179 -37.66 -26.91 -21.80
CA GLY A 179 -38.81 -26.58 -20.96
C GLY A 179 -38.92 -25.10 -20.56
N SER A 180 -37.89 -24.30 -20.84
CA SER A 180 -37.81 -22.90 -20.43
C SER A 180 -38.65 -21.99 -21.32
N THR A 181 -39.38 -21.04 -20.73
CA THR A 181 -40.19 -20.06 -21.47
C THR A 181 -39.71 -18.62 -21.31
N GLN A 182 -38.76 -18.37 -20.42
CA GLN A 182 -38.25 -17.03 -20.15
C GLN A 182 -36.76 -17.05 -19.83
N ALA A 183 -36.02 -16.14 -20.45
CA ALA A 183 -34.63 -15.79 -20.11
C ALA A 183 -34.58 -14.32 -19.68
N ILE A 184 -33.52 -13.95 -18.96
CA ILE A 184 -33.30 -12.57 -18.48
C ILE A 184 -31.93 -12.11 -18.98
N LEU A 185 -31.91 -10.95 -19.63
CA LEU A 185 -30.66 -10.25 -19.98
C LEU A 185 -30.56 -8.99 -19.12
N ASN A 186 -29.56 -8.95 -18.24
CA ASN A 186 -29.11 -7.72 -17.59
C ASN A 186 -28.16 -6.97 -18.52
N VAL A 187 -28.35 -5.65 -18.65
CA VAL A 187 -27.49 -4.76 -19.45
C VAL A 187 -26.93 -3.65 -18.57
N GLY A 188 -25.61 -3.66 -18.37
CA GLY A 188 -24.88 -2.62 -17.65
C GLY A 188 -24.53 -1.45 -18.57
N LEU A 189 -24.97 -0.23 -18.24
CA LEU A 189 -24.75 0.98 -19.04
C LEU A 189 -24.30 2.14 -18.16
N VAL A 190 -23.45 3.02 -18.69
CA VAL A 190 -22.96 4.22 -17.96
C VAL A 190 -23.17 5.46 -18.81
N GLY A 191 -23.99 6.41 -18.34
CA GLY A 191 -24.17 7.69 -19.03
C GLY A 191 -22.90 8.55 -19.05
N TYR A 192 -22.67 9.29 -20.13
CA TYR A 192 -21.51 10.18 -20.28
C TYR A 192 -21.87 11.63 -20.61
N SER A 193 -22.87 11.86 -21.46
CA SER A 193 -23.38 13.22 -21.69
C SER A 193 -24.39 13.63 -20.61
N ASP A 194 -24.47 14.94 -20.33
CA ASP A 194 -25.57 15.55 -19.57
C ASP A 194 -25.99 16.84 -20.28
N THR A 195 -26.97 16.70 -21.18
CA THR A 195 -27.50 17.81 -21.99
C THR A 195 -28.62 18.57 -21.28
N GLY A 196 -29.06 18.10 -20.11
CA GLY A 196 -30.27 18.57 -19.43
C GLY A 196 -31.58 18.16 -20.11
N THR A 197 -31.54 17.35 -21.17
CA THR A 197 -32.74 16.80 -21.82
C THR A 197 -33.27 15.61 -20.99
N PRO A 198 -34.57 15.55 -20.66
CA PRO A 198 -35.13 14.38 -19.97
C PRO A 198 -34.95 13.10 -20.78
N LEU A 199 -34.50 12.03 -20.12
CA LEU A 199 -34.25 10.72 -20.73
C LEU A 199 -33.33 10.81 -21.96
N GLU A 200 -32.25 11.60 -21.90
CA GLU A 200 -31.40 11.87 -23.06
C GLU A 200 -30.76 10.61 -23.67
N HIS A 201 -30.60 9.56 -22.87
CA HIS A 201 -30.05 8.29 -23.31
C HIS A 201 -31.17 7.30 -23.61
N HIS A 202 -31.05 6.64 -24.77
CA HIS A 202 -31.95 5.59 -25.22
C HIS A 202 -31.11 4.47 -25.84
N ALA A 203 -31.17 3.29 -25.24
CA ALA A 203 -30.57 2.07 -25.75
C ALA A 203 -31.65 1.03 -26.10
N ASN A 204 -31.68 0.58 -27.34
CA ASN A 204 -32.52 -0.53 -27.79
C ASN A 204 -31.71 -1.84 -27.78
N VAL A 205 -32.29 -2.90 -27.23
CA VAL A 205 -31.61 -4.19 -27.05
C VAL A 205 -32.30 -5.27 -27.86
N MET A 206 -31.53 -6.05 -28.62
CA MET A 206 -32.04 -7.17 -29.42
C MET A 206 -31.27 -8.46 -29.13
N ILE A 207 -31.97 -9.59 -29.25
CA ILE A 207 -31.38 -10.94 -29.29
C ILE A 207 -31.69 -11.55 -30.65
N ASN A 208 -30.64 -12.00 -31.36
CA ASN A 208 -30.75 -12.64 -32.67
C ASN A 208 -31.65 -11.86 -33.65
N GLY A 209 -31.52 -10.53 -33.65
CA GLY A 209 -32.27 -9.60 -34.51
C GLY A 209 -33.71 -9.30 -34.07
N THR A 210 -34.15 -9.78 -32.90
CA THR A 210 -35.47 -9.47 -32.32
C THR A 210 -35.32 -8.51 -31.14
N VAL A 211 -36.00 -7.36 -31.19
CA VAL A 211 -36.03 -6.40 -30.08
C VAL A 211 -36.65 -7.04 -28.84
N ILE A 212 -35.93 -6.97 -27.72
CA ILE A 212 -36.39 -7.49 -26.43
C ILE A 212 -36.75 -6.38 -25.44
N GLY A 213 -36.19 -5.17 -25.59
CA GLY A 213 -36.53 -4.04 -24.74
C GLY A 213 -35.77 -2.77 -25.09
N ASP A 214 -36.19 -1.68 -24.43
CA ASP A 214 -35.59 -0.35 -24.53
C ASP A 214 -35.23 0.14 -23.11
N VAL A 215 -34.09 0.81 -22.98
CA VAL A 215 -33.58 1.38 -21.75
C VAL A 215 -33.44 2.90 -21.92
N TYR A 216 -34.02 3.67 -20.99
CA TYR A 216 -33.99 5.14 -21.02
C TYR A 216 -33.48 5.71 -19.71
N TRP A 217 -32.52 6.63 -19.77
CA TRP A 217 -31.99 7.30 -18.59
C TRP A 217 -31.43 8.69 -18.92
N GLN A 218 -31.02 9.43 -17.90
CA GLN A 218 -30.53 10.81 -18.04
C GLN A 218 -29.24 11.00 -17.24
N GLY A 219 -28.31 11.77 -17.82
CA GLY A 219 -27.09 12.20 -17.16
C GLY A 219 -26.07 11.09 -16.98
N LYS A 220 -25.02 11.43 -16.24
CA LYS A 220 -23.88 10.54 -15.96
C LYS A 220 -24.20 9.54 -14.85
N THR A 221 -25.11 8.61 -15.11
CA THR A 221 -25.55 7.60 -14.14
C THR A 221 -25.29 6.19 -14.65
N ILE A 222 -24.96 5.28 -13.73
CA ILE A 222 -24.85 3.84 -13.98
C ILE A 222 -26.25 3.22 -14.00
N GLN A 223 -26.51 2.29 -14.91
CA GLN A 223 -27.76 1.53 -15.06
C GLN A 223 -27.43 0.03 -15.18
N ASP A 224 -28.23 -0.83 -14.57
CA ASP A 224 -28.17 -2.28 -14.70
C ASP A 224 -29.60 -2.81 -14.88
N GLU A 225 -30.03 -2.91 -16.14
CA GLU A 225 -31.42 -3.13 -16.48
C GLU A 225 -31.68 -4.59 -16.86
N ALA A 226 -32.63 -5.22 -16.16
CA ALA A 226 -33.04 -6.60 -16.42
C ALA A 226 -34.21 -6.67 -17.41
N ILE A 227 -33.96 -7.27 -18.58
CA ILE A 227 -34.94 -7.43 -19.66
C ILE A 227 -35.31 -8.92 -19.78
N ALA A 228 -36.54 -9.25 -19.42
CA ALA A 228 -37.06 -10.60 -19.59
C ALA A 228 -37.60 -10.81 -21.02
N PHE A 229 -37.24 -11.93 -21.65
CA PHE A 229 -37.64 -12.25 -23.02
C PHE A 229 -37.93 -13.74 -23.21
N ASP A 230 -38.56 -14.10 -24.33
CA ASP A 230 -38.90 -15.49 -24.66
C ASP A 230 -37.62 -16.29 -24.97
N THR A 231 -37.37 -17.37 -24.23
CA THR A 231 -36.21 -18.25 -24.42
C THR A 231 -36.14 -18.83 -25.84
N ALA A 232 -37.26 -18.88 -26.58
CA ALA A 232 -37.28 -19.31 -27.98
C ALA A 232 -36.45 -18.41 -28.92
N LEU A 233 -36.04 -17.22 -28.47
CA LEU A 233 -35.10 -16.37 -29.19
C LEU A 233 -33.64 -16.85 -29.08
N LEU A 234 -33.30 -17.68 -28.09
CA LEU A 234 -31.97 -18.28 -27.95
C LEU A 234 -31.83 -19.54 -28.81
N VAL A 235 -30.63 -19.75 -29.33
CA VAL A 235 -30.23 -21.00 -29.99
C VAL A 235 -29.06 -21.63 -29.26
N PRO A 236 -28.94 -22.97 -29.22
CA PRO A 236 -27.70 -23.60 -28.77
C PRO A 236 -26.51 -23.18 -29.64
N GLY A 237 -25.42 -22.77 -29.00
CA GLY A 237 -24.24 -22.20 -29.63
C GLY A 237 -24.19 -20.67 -29.53
N THR A 238 -23.59 -20.04 -30.53
CA THR A 238 -23.43 -18.58 -30.57
C THR A 238 -24.77 -17.88 -30.83
N ASN A 239 -25.08 -16.89 -29.99
CA ASN A 239 -26.17 -15.94 -30.12
C ASN A 239 -25.59 -14.54 -30.26
N VAL A 240 -26.36 -13.61 -30.82
CA VAL A 240 -25.96 -12.21 -30.99
C VAL A 240 -26.86 -11.30 -30.15
N ILE A 241 -26.23 -10.52 -29.27
CA ILE A 241 -26.85 -9.39 -28.58
C ILE A 241 -26.53 -8.14 -29.42
N THR A 242 -27.57 -7.43 -29.87
CA THR A 242 -27.39 -6.14 -30.56
C THR A 242 -27.78 -5.01 -29.62
N LEU A 243 -26.88 -4.06 -29.38
CA LEU A 243 -27.15 -2.86 -28.60
C LEU A 243 -27.15 -1.64 -29.54
N GLY A 244 -28.30 -0.97 -29.63
CA GLY A 244 -28.48 0.23 -30.44
C GLY A 244 -28.58 1.49 -29.58
N ALA A 245 -27.66 2.43 -29.73
CA ALA A 245 -27.80 3.79 -29.22
C ALA A 245 -28.69 4.61 -30.15
N VAL A 246 -29.79 5.15 -29.64
CA VAL A 246 -30.81 5.86 -30.43
C VAL A 246 -30.84 7.34 -30.06
N LEU A 247 -31.00 8.21 -31.05
CA LEU A 247 -31.10 9.67 -30.87
C LEU A 247 -32.50 10.18 -31.26
N ASP A 248 -33.50 9.93 -30.42
CA ASP A 248 -34.91 10.25 -30.68
C ASP A 248 -35.61 11.01 -29.53
N THR A 249 -34.87 11.30 -28.44
CA THR A 249 -35.37 11.93 -27.21
C THR A 249 -35.47 13.45 -27.31
N GLY A 250 -34.94 14.04 -28.39
CA GLY A 250 -34.81 15.47 -28.60
C GLY A 250 -33.48 16.05 -28.09
N ALA A 251 -32.62 15.23 -27.49
CA ALA A 251 -31.26 15.63 -27.12
C ALA A 251 -30.43 15.95 -28.38
N PRO A 252 -29.53 16.96 -28.34
CA PRO A 252 -28.69 17.30 -29.49
C PRO A 252 -27.64 16.22 -29.82
N PHE A 253 -27.26 15.43 -28.83
CA PHE A 253 -26.41 14.26 -28.91
C PHE A 253 -26.66 13.40 -27.65
N SER A 254 -26.27 12.13 -27.71
CA SER A 254 -26.32 11.22 -26.57
C SER A 254 -25.09 10.34 -26.57
N GLN A 255 -24.37 10.31 -25.46
CA GLN A 255 -23.13 9.55 -25.30
C GLN A 255 -23.20 8.70 -24.04
N PHE A 256 -22.90 7.41 -24.16
CA PHE A 256 -22.87 6.49 -23.03
C PHE A 256 -21.91 5.32 -23.29
N TYR A 257 -21.64 4.54 -22.26
CA TYR A 257 -20.82 3.34 -22.32
C TYR A 257 -21.66 2.09 -22.06
N LEU A 258 -21.26 0.98 -22.66
CA LEU A 258 -21.64 -0.38 -22.26
C LEU A 258 -20.59 -0.89 -21.29
N ASP A 259 -21.04 -1.40 -20.17
CA ASP A 259 -20.24 -2.09 -19.16
C ASP A 259 -20.18 -3.59 -19.48
N GLY A 260 -21.32 -4.28 -19.43
CA GLY A 260 -21.40 -5.70 -19.75
C GLY A 260 -22.84 -6.21 -19.87
N PHE A 261 -22.95 -7.52 -20.08
CA PHE A 261 -24.20 -8.27 -20.12
C PHE A 261 -24.16 -9.43 -19.15
N ARG A 262 -25.30 -9.75 -18.51
CA ARG A 262 -25.47 -11.03 -17.80
C ARG A 262 -26.73 -11.72 -18.29
N LEU A 263 -26.58 -12.91 -18.84
CA LEU A 263 -27.67 -13.72 -19.40
C LEU A 263 -28.00 -14.87 -18.44
N THR A 264 -29.21 -14.87 -17.90
CA THR A 264 -29.75 -15.98 -17.10
C THR A 264 -30.79 -16.77 -17.89
N TYR A 265 -30.63 -18.09 -17.97
CA TYR A 265 -31.54 -19.01 -18.66
C TYR A 265 -31.54 -20.39 -18.00
N ASP A 266 -32.56 -21.22 -18.24
CA ASP A 266 -32.54 -22.59 -17.73
C ASP A 266 -31.63 -23.47 -18.60
N SER A 267 -30.63 -24.07 -17.98
CA SER A 267 -29.68 -24.99 -18.61
C SER A 267 -29.87 -26.43 -18.10
N GLU A 268 -29.69 -27.40 -18.99
CA GLU A 268 -29.56 -28.82 -18.72
C GLU A 268 -28.25 -29.10 -17.99
N TYR A 269 -28.23 -30.16 -17.19
CA TYR A 269 -27.03 -30.62 -16.51
C TYR A 269 -26.05 -31.28 -17.50
N LYS A 270 -25.12 -30.48 -18.03
CA LYS A 270 -24.13 -30.92 -19.02
C LYS A 270 -22.74 -30.38 -18.73
N ALA A 271 -21.77 -31.27 -18.60
CA ALA A 271 -20.36 -30.93 -18.45
C ALA A 271 -19.78 -30.32 -19.74
N ILE A 272 -18.96 -29.29 -19.56
CA ILE A 272 -18.27 -28.57 -20.62
C ILE A 272 -16.80 -28.50 -20.23
N ALA A 273 -15.91 -28.91 -21.15
CA ALA A 273 -14.50 -29.11 -20.83
C ALA A 273 -14.31 -29.99 -19.57
N ASP A 274 -15.14 -31.05 -19.45
CA ASP A 274 -15.10 -32.03 -18.37
C ASP A 274 -15.36 -31.48 -16.95
N GLN A 275 -16.08 -30.35 -16.85
CA GLN A 275 -16.53 -29.80 -15.58
C GLN A 275 -17.89 -29.10 -15.67
N ILE A 276 -18.55 -28.92 -14.54
CA ILE A 276 -19.76 -28.11 -14.38
C ILE A 276 -19.94 -27.70 -12.92
N GLN A 277 -20.33 -26.44 -12.70
CA GLN A 277 -20.85 -25.95 -11.43
C GLN A 277 -22.34 -25.63 -11.56
N PHE A 278 -23.15 -26.05 -10.60
CA PHE A 278 -24.62 -25.91 -10.66
C PHE A 278 -25.26 -26.02 -9.28
N ASP A 279 -26.53 -25.66 -9.17
CA ASP A 279 -27.37 -26.00 -8.02
C ASP A 279 -28.29 -27.21 -8.29
N GLY A 280 -28.69 -27.89 -7.22
CA GLY A 280 -29.56 -29.07 -7.33
C GLY A 280 -30.97 -28.77 -7.87
N ALA A 281 -31.40 -27.50 -7.84
CA ALA A 281 -32.74 -27.04 -8.11
C ALA A 281 -33.81 -27.95 -7.46
N THR A 282 -34.98 -28.13 -8.06
CA THR A 282 -36.02 -29.01 -7.50
C THR A 282 -35.82 -30.50 -7.85
N ASN A 283 -34.63 -30.92 -8.28
CA ASN A 283 -34.40 -32.25 -8.84
C ASN A 283 -34.04 -33.28 -7.73
N PRO A 284 -34.76 -34.41 -7.60
CA PRO A 284 -34.45 -35.43 -6.61
C PRO A 284 -33.19 -36.26 -6.97
N VAL A 285 -32.83 -36.29 -8.25
CA VAL A 285 -31.61 -36.87 -8.81
C VAL A 285 -31.14 -35.91 -9.89
N VAL A 286 -29.85 -35.58 -9.88
CA VAL A 286 -29.19 -34.85 -10.95
C VAL A 286 -28.32 -35.83 -11.73
N THR A 287 -28.48 -35.86 -13.04
CA THR A 287 -27.62 -36.60 -13.97
C THR A 287 -26.91 -35.59 -14.87
N VAL A 288 -25.61 -35.39 -14.64
CA VAL A 288 -24.76 -34.57 -15.49
C VAL A 288 -24.25 -35.42 -16.64
N THR A 289 -24.48 -34.96 -17.86
CA THR A 289 -24.02 -35.64 -19.09
C THR A 289 -22.76 -35.01 -19.66
N GLY A 290 -22.05 -35.72 -20.53
CA GLY A 290 -21.04 -35.10 -21.41
C GLY A 290 -19.59 -35.18 -20.96
N PHE A 291 -19.26 -35.95 -19.92
CA PHE A 291 -17.86 -36.19 -19.55
C PHE A 291 -17.16 -37.11 -20.56
N THR A 292 -15.88 -36.89 -20.79
CA THR A 292 -15.04 -37.64 -21.72
C THR A 292 -14.28 -38.79 -21.06
N ALA A 293 -14.25 -38.85 -19.71
CA ALA A 293 -13.65 -39.94 -18.94
C ALA A 293 -14.49 -40.32 -17.69
N SER A 294 -14.19 -41.48 -17.11
CA SER A 294 -14.99 -42.11 -16.03
C SER A 294 -14.62 -41.68 -14.61
N ASN A 295 -13.49 -41.00 -14.44
CA ASN A 295 -12.92 -40.51 -13.19
C ASN A 295 -13.52 -39.15 -12.80
N VAL A 296 -14.85 -39.13 -12.68
CA VAL A 296 -15.63 -37.96 -12.28
C VAL A 296 -15.76 -37.91 -10.77
N TYR A 297 -15.50 -36.73 -10.21
CA TYR A 297 -15.68 -36.41 -8.80
C TYR A 297 -16.78 -35.39 -8.64
N ALA A 298 -17.47 -35.43 -7.51
CA ALA A 298 -18.48 -34.45 -7.14
C ALA A 298 -18.15 -33.87 -5.75
N ALA A 299 -18.27 -32.56 -5.62
CA ALA A 299 -18.07 -31.82 -4.38
C ALA A 299 -19.30 -30.96 -4.07
N ASP A 300 -19.74 -30.98 -2.81
CA ASP A 300 -20.67 -30.01 -2.24
C ASP A 300 -19.87 -28.76 -1.85
N LEU A 301 -20.23 -27.62 -2.43
CA LEU A 301 -19.57 -26.32 -2.26
C LEU A 301 -20.33 -25.38 -1.32
N SER A 302 -21.20 -25.90 -0.44
CA SER A 302 -21.92 -25.06 0.55
C SER A 302 -20.97 -24.23 1.41
N ASN A 303 -19.75 -24.73 1.63
CA ASN A 303 -18.62 -23.94 2.10
C ASN A 303 -17.44 -24.16 1.13
N PRO A 304 -17.13 -23.20 0.25
CA PRO A 304 -16.05 -23.31 -0.74
C PRO A 304 -14.66 -23.60 -0.15
N LEU A 305 -14.38 -23.14 1.07
CA LEU A 305 -13.11 -23.44 1.75
C LEU A 305 -13.11 -24.82 2.41
N MET A 306 -14.27 -25.44 2.59
CA MET A 306 -14.44 -26.76 3.21
C MET A 306 -15.33 -27.67 2.33
N PRO A 307 -14.94 -27.93 1.07
CA PRO A 307 -15.74 -28.74 0.18
C PRO A 307 -15.89 -30.17 0.72
N VAL A 308 -17.06 -30.76 0.48
CA VAL A 308 -17.37 -32.13 0.91
C VAL A 308 -17.46 -33.03 -0.31
N MET A 309 -16.55 -34.00 -0.41
CA MET A 309 -16.50 -34.96 -1.51
C MET A 309 -17.65 -35.94 -1.43
N LEU A 310 -18.38 -36.10 -2.53
CA LEU A 310 -19.47 -37.06 -2.64
C LEU A 310 -18.92 -38.35 -3.27
N THR A 311 -18.97 -39.47 -2.55
CA THR A 311 -18.59 -40.78 -3.11
C THR A 311 -19.78 -41.59 -3.63
N GLY A 312 -21.00 -41.13 -3.36
CA GLY A 312 -22.25 -41.73 -3.84
C GLY A 312 -22.63 -41.27 -5.23
N VAL A 313 -21.66 -41.22 -6.15
CA VAL A 313 -21.86 -40.82 -7.55
C VAL A 313 -21.83 -42.08 -8.41
N THR A 314 -22.83 -42.28 -9.25
CA THR A 314 -22.82 -43.34 -10.28
C THR A 314 -22.33 -42.77 -11.59
N VAL A 315 -21.33 -43.40 -12.19
CA VAL A 315 -20.80 -43.00 -13.50
C VAL A 315 -21.11 -44.10 -14.50
N ASP A 316 -22.00 -43.81 -15.44
CA ASP A 316 -22.45 -44.73 -16.48
C ASP A 316 -21.87 -44.33 -17.84
N GLU A 317 -21.43 -45.29 -18.65
CA GLU A 317 -20.91 -45.05 -20.00
C GLU A 317 -21.99 -45.28 -21.05
N THR A 318 -22.22 -44.27 -21.89
CA THR A 318 -23.09 -44.35 -23.07
C THR A 318 -22.38 -43.78 -24.30
N ASN A 319 -22.12 -44.63 -25.31
CA ASN A 319 -21.46 -44.22 -26.56
C ASN A 319 -20.09 -43.51 -26.36
N ALA A 320 -19.26 -44.01 -25.44
CA ALA A 320 -17.96 -43.41 -25.08
C ALA A 320 -18.05 -41.99 -24.49
N VAL A 321 -19.21 -41.63 -23.94
CA VAL A 321 -19.44 -40.46 -23.09
C VAL A 321 -19.88 -40.98 -21.72
N TYR A 322 -19.51 -40.27 -20.66
CA TYR A 322 -19.81 -40.65 -19.29
C TYR A 322 -20.84 -39.69 -18.69
N ASP A 323 -21.84 -40.27 -18.02
CA ASP A 323 -22.88 -39.54 -17.30
C ASP A 323 -22.73 -39.81 -15.81
N ALA A 324 -22.68 -38.74 -15.01
CA ALA A 324 -22.52 -38.80 -13.56
C ALA A 324 -23.82 -38.45 -12.86
N SER A 325 -24.32 -39.34 -11.99
CA SER A 325 -25.58 -39.12 -11.26
C SER A 325 -25.40 -39.17 -9.75
N PHE A 326 -26.07 -38.26 -9.04
CA PHE A 326 -26.13 -38.22 -7.58
C PHE A 326 -27.43 -37.57 -7.10
N ALA A 327 -27.75 -37.72 -5.82
CA ALA A 327 -28.89 -37.06 -5.20
C ALA A 327 -28.44 -35.77 -4.49
N PRO A 328 -28.88 -34.58 -4.93
CA PRO A 328 -28.55 -33.33 -4.24
C PRO A 328 -29.21 -33.27 -2.86
N SER A 329 -28.57 -32.58 -1.92
CA SER A 329 -29.04 -32.47 -0.53
C SER A 329 -30.25 -31.55 -0.40
N ASN A 330 -30.28 -30.47 -1.18
CA ASN A 330 -31.37 -29.52 -1.31
C ASN A 330 -31.24 -28.71 -2.62
N ALA A 331 -32.19 -27.81 -2.84
CA ALA A 331 -32.32 -27.10 -4.12
C ALA A 331 -31.28 -25.99 -4.37
N ILE A 332 -30.68 -25.44 -3.33
CA ILE A 332 -29.81 -24.26 -3.44
C ILE A 332 -28.34 -24.57 -3.15
N THR A 333 -28.01 -25.82 -2.78
CA THR A 333 -26.63 -26.20 -2.56
C THR A 333 -25.86 -26.17 -3.88
N PRO A 334 -24.75 -25.43 -3.95
CA PRO A 334 -23.87 -25.46 -5.11
C PRO A 334 -23.04 -26.74 -5.12
N TYR A 335 -22.91 -27.34 -6.29
CA TYR A 335 -22.12 -28.53 -6.55
C TYR A 335 -21.13 -28.26 -7.67
N LEU A 336 -19.94 -28.85 -7.55
CA LEU A 336 -18.98 -28.97 -8.65
C LEU A 336 -18.82 -30.44 -9.00
N LEU A 337 -19.05 -30.78 -10.27
CA LEU A 337 -18.63 -32.05 -10.83
C LEU A 337 -17.51 -31.81 -11.83
N TYR A 338 -16.46 -32.61 -11.74
CA TYR A 338 -15.27 -32.47 -12.59
C TYR A 338 -14.59 -33.81 -12.82
N GLU A 339 -13.98 -33.97 -13.99
CA GLU A 339 -13.01 -35.03 -14.25
C GLU A 339 -11.64 -34.64 -13.67
N ILE A 340 -10.93 -35.57 -13.03
CA ILE A 340 -9.71 -35.23 -12.27
C ILE A 340 -8.60 -34.60 -13.13
N GLY A 341 -8.49 -34.97 -14.41
CA GLY A 341 -7.57 -34.39 -15.38
C GLY A 341 -7.95 -32.99 -15.87
N ALA A 342 -9.18 -32.54 -15.61
CA ALA A 342 -9.63 -31.16 -15.85
C ALA A 342 -9.28 -30.20 -14.69
N SER A 343 -8.56 -30.67 -13.67
CA SER A 343 -8.10 -29.81 -12.57
C SER A 343 -7.19 -28.68 -13.07
N LEU A 344 -7.35 -27.50 -12.51
CA LEU A 344 -6.55 -26.31 -12.76
C LEU A 344 -5.17 -26.41 -12.08
N SER A 345 -4.23 -25.57 -12.51
CA SER A 345 -2.91 -25.45 -11.89
C SER A 345 -2.74 -24.08 -11.26
N ALA A 346 -1.98 -24.00 -10.18
CA ALA A 346 -1.57 -22.71 -9.63
C ALA A 346 -0.72 -21.96 -10.67
N GLU A 347 -0.86 -20.64 -10.74
CA GLU A 347 -0.08 -19.78 -11.63
C GLU A 347 1.37 -19.70 -11.16
N SER A 348 1.57 -19.55 -9.84
CA SER A 348 2.89 -19.56 -9.23
C SER A 348 2.88 -20.16 -7.83
N ILE A 349 4.06 -20.65 -7.41
CA ILE A 349 4.34 -21.14 -6.07
C ILE A 349 5.65 -20.51 -5.61
N GLU A 350 5.58 -19.66 -4.60
CA GLU A 350 6.69 -18.80 -4.18
C GLU A 350 6.90 -18.88 -2.66
N GLN A 351 8.15 -18.71 -2.21
CA GLN A 351 8.44 -18.67 -0.77
C GLN A 351 7.97 -17.35 -0.17
N VAL A 352 7.37 -17.42 1.02
CA VAL A 352 7.02 -16.25 1.82
C VAL A 352 8.27 -15.70 2.50
N SER A 353 8.40 -14.38 2.54
CA SER A 353 9.52 -13.70 3.19
C SER A 353 9.61 -14.06 4.67
N SER A 354 10.82 -14.31 5.16
CA SER A 354 11.07 -14.59 6.58
C SER A 354 11.15 -13.32 7.44
N PHE A 355 11.08 -12.14 6.83
CA PHE A 355 11.09 -10.88 7.55
C PHE A 355 9.68 -10.51 8.04
N ASP A 356 9.49 -10.57 9.35
CA ASP A 356 8.23 -10.24 10.01
C ASP A 356 8.04 -8.70 10.11
N LEU A 357 7.20 -8.16 9.24
CA LEU A 357 6.81 -6.75 9.22
C LEU A 357 5.95 -6.38 10.43
N THR A 358 5.32 -7.39 11.07
CA THR A 358 4.49 -7.21 12.26
C THR A 358 5.31 -7.21 13.56
N ALA A 359 6.60 -7.54 13.51
CA ALA A 359 7.45 -7.51 14.70
C ALA A 359 7.60 -6.09 15.26
N ALA A 360 7.06 -5.85 16.46
CA ALA A 360 7.18 -4.56 17.16
C ALA A 360 8.65 -4.16 17.47
N THR A 361 9.58 -5.12 17.43
CA THR A 361 11.01 -4.90 17.61
C THR A 361 11.71 -4.31 16.40
N ASN A 362 11.00 -4.11 15.28
CA ASN A 362 11.57 -3.47 14.10
C ASN A 362 12.07 -2.06 14.44
N ASP A 363 13.31 -1.79 14.04
CA ASP A 363 14.01 -0.51 14.15
C ASP A 363 14.32 -0.07 12.72
N ILE A 364 13.32 0.52 12.05
CA ILE A 364 13.43 1.01 10.66
C ILE A 364 12.60 2.29 10.58
N GLU A 365 13.23 3.40 10.19
CA GLU A 365 12.58 4.71 10.08
C GLU A 365 12.26 5.09 8.62
N TYR A 366 12.95 4.47 7.66
CA TYR A 366 12.81 4.71 6.22
C TYR A 366 12.63 3.40 5.46
N VAL A 367 11.48 3.25 4.80
CA VAL A 367 11.16 2.08 3.99
C VAL A 367 11.11 2.46 2.52
N ILE A 368 11.78 1.68 1.67
CA ILE A 368 11.57 1.73 0.22
C ILE A 368 10.68 0.55 -0.17
N ILE A 369 9.47 0.82 -0.62
CA ILE A 369 8.54 -0.18 -1.16
C ILE A 369 8.76 -0.29 -2.65
N THR A 370 9.01 -1.51 -3.15
CA THR A 370 9.37 -1.70 -4.57
C THR A 370 9.04 -3.10 -5.09
N THR A 371 9.25 -3.32 -6.38
CA THR A 371 9.09 -4.63 -7.04
C THR A 371 10.46 -5.29 -7.27
N PRO A 372 10.51 -6.61 -7.55
CA PRO A 372 11.77 -7.32 -7.78
C PRO A 372 12.69 -6.67 -8.83
N GLU A 373 12.12 -6.10 -9.89
CA GLU A 373 12.83 -5.48 -11.02
C GLU A 373 13.62 -4.24 -10.59
N LEU A 374 13.13 -3.51 -9.59
CA LEU A 374 13.70 -2.24 -9.11
C LEU A 374 14.46 -2.40 -7.77
N GLN A 375 14.44 -3.59 -7.17
CA GLN A 375 15.00 -3.86 -5.84
C GLN A 375 16.49 -3.50 -5.74
N SER A 376 17.31 -3.90 -6.72
CA SER A 376 18.76 -3.67 -6.67
C SER A 376 19.12 -2.18 -6.68
N ALA A 377 18.43 -1.36 -7.48
CA ALA A 377 18.65 0.09 -7.51
C ALA A 377 18.10 0.78 -6.24
N SER A 378 16.96 0.28 -5.73
CA SER A 378 16.41 0.72 -4.44
C SER A 378 17.37 0.47 -3.28
N GLN A 379 18.07 -0.68 -3.28
CA GLN A 379 19.04 -1.01 -2.24
C GLN A 379 20.19 0.00 -2.17
N VAL A 380 20.65 0.52 -3.31
CA VAL A 380 21.69 1.58 -3.34
C VAL A 380 21.25 2.83 -2.59
N LEU A 381 19.98 3.23 -2.72
CA LEU A 381 19.45 4.37 -1.99
C LEU A 381 19.28 4.06 -0.49
N ALA A 382 18.80 2.87 -0.14
CA ALA A 382 18.70 2.45 1.26
C ALA A 382 20.08 2.46 1.95
N ASP A 383 21.11 1.95 1.29
CA ASP A 383 22.50 1.94 1.79
C ASP A 383 23.04 3.38 1.96
N TYR A 384 22.72 4.28 1.01
CA TYR A 384 23.08 5.70 1.12
C TYR A 384 22.44 6.36 2.35
N ARG A 385 21.15 6.10 2.59
CA ARG A 385 20.42 6.60 3.76
C ARG A 385 20.94 6.00 5.08
N GLN A 386 21.30 4.72 5.09
CA GLN A 386 21.99 4.10 6.24
C GLN A 386 23.34 4.78 6.52
N GLY A 387 24.09 5.16 5.48
CA GLY A 387 25.33 5.94 5.61
C GLY A 387 25.12 7.32 6.25
N GLN A 388 23.91 7.88 6.14
CA GLN A 388 23.47 9.11 6.80
C GLN A 388 22.73 8.82 8.12
N ARG A 389 22.87 7.61 8.67
CA ARG A 389 22.30 7.16 9.95
C ARG A 389 20.77 7.14 10.00
N LEU A 390 20.12 7.10 8.84
CA LEU A 390 18.69 6.81 8.74
C LEU A 390 18.52 5.31 8.56
N ASN A 391 17.96 4.62 9.57
CA ASN A 391 17.81 3.18 9.53
C ASN A 391 16.80 2.79 8.43
N SER A 392 17.30 2.15 7.38
CA SER A 392 16.60 2.05 6.09
C SER A 392 16.51 0.62 5.58
N ARG A 393 15.37 0.24 5.01
CA ARG A 393 15.17 -1.10 4.43
C ARG A 393 14.36 -1.07 3.13
N VAL A 394 14.76 -1.89 2.17
CA VAL A 394 13.94 -2.21 1.00
C VAL A 394 12.97 -3.34 1.36
N ILE A 395 11.68 -3.12 1.10
CA ILE A 395 10.61 -4.10 1.28
C ILE A 395 9.96 -4.35 -0.09
N LEU A 396 9.83 -5.62 -0.46
CA LEU A 396 9.11 -5.98 -1.68
C LEU A 396 7.61 -5.83 -1.44
N LEU A 397 6.91 -5.28 -2.42
CA LEU A 397 5.48 -5.02 -2.35
C LEU A 397 4.66 -6.29 -2.03
N GLN A 398 5.07 -7.43 -2.57
CA GLN A 398 4.42 -8.70 -2.29
C GLN A 398 4.57 -9.16 -0.83
N ASP A 399 5.65 -8.82 -0.14
CA ASP A 399 5.84 -9.14 1.29
C ASP A 399 4.82 -8.39 2.17
N ILE A 400 4.42 -7.19 1.73
CA ILE A 400 3.36 -6.40 2.36
C ILE A 400 2.02 -7.08 2.14
N TYR A 401 1.70 -7.47 0.90
CA TYR A 401 0.45 -8.18 0.59
C TYR A 401 0.32 -9.48 1.39
N ASP A 402 1.39 -10.25 1.52
CA ASP A 402 1.38 -11.49 2.28
C ASP A 402 0.98 -11.30 3.74
N GLN A 403 1.52 -10.27 4.38
CA GLN A 403 1.38 -10.04 5.82
C GLN A 403 0.19 -9.15 6.20
N PHE A 404 -0.28 -8.29 5.29
CA PHE A 404 -1.35 -7.32 5.56
C PHE A 404 -2.62 -7.54 4.74
N ASN A 405 -2.60 -8.39 3.70
CA ASN A 405 -3.82 -8.73 2.94
C ASN A 405 -3.83 -10.18 2.45
N HIS A 406 -3.22 -11.09 3.21
CA HIS A 406 -3.23 -12.53 2.92
C HIS A 406 -2.82 -12.87 1.48
N GLY A 407 -1.81 -12.17 0.96
CA GLY A 407 -1.23 -12.36 -0.37
C GLY A 407 -2.00 -11.74 -1.53
N ILE A 408 -3.21 -11.20 -1.28
CA ILE A 408 -4.04 -10.54 -2.30
C ILE A 408 -3.52 -9.12 -2.54
N ALA A 409 -3.23 -8.80 -3.80
CA ALA A 409 -2.66 -7.52 -4.19
C ALA A 409 -3.72 -6.42 -4.15
N GLU A 410 -3.70 -5.61 -3.09
CA GLU A 410 -4.58 -4.44 -2.96
C GLU A 410 -3.81 -3.26 -2.36
N PRO A 411 -3.99 -2.05 -2.90
CA PRO A 411 -3.35 -0.84 -2.38
C PRO A 411 -3.57 -0.60 -0.87
N GLN A 412 -4.74 -0.97 -0.32
CA GLN A 412 -5.05 -0.86 1.12
C GLN A 412 -3.99 -1.54 2.02
N ALA A 413 -3.42 -2.67 1.58
CA ALA A 413 -2.39 -3.38 2.34
C ALA A 413 -1.15 -2.51 2.61
N ILE A 414 -0.83 -1.58 1.72
CA ILE A 414 0.27 -0.62 1.89
C ILE A 414 -0.08 0.34 3.04
N GLN A 415 -1.30 0.86 3.09
CA GLN A 415 -1.71 1.75 4.19
C GLN A 415 -1.75 0.99 5.52
N ASP A 416 -2.27 -0.24 5.54
CA ASP A 416 -2.33 -1.05 6.75
C ASP A 416 -0.92 -1.32 7.30
N PHE A 417 0.03 -1.62 6.41
CA PHE A 417 1.44 -1.74 6.76
C PHE A 417 2.02 -0.43 7.32
N VAL A 418 1.85 0.70 6.62
CA VAL A 418 2.42 1.99 7.06
C VAL A 418 1.83 2.42 8.40
N THR A 419 0.52 2.27 8.58
CA THR A 419 -0.20 2.55 9.84
C THR A 419 0.33 1.68 10.97
N TYR A 420 0.50 0.38 10.72
CA TYR A 420 1.03 -0.56 11.71
C TYR A 420 2.47 -0.21 12.10
N ALA A 421 3.33 -0.01 11.11
CA ALA A 421 4.74 0.28 11.30
C ALA A 421 4.95 1.60 12.04
N HIS A 422 4.19 2.64 11.72
CA HIS A 422 4.22 3.91 12.46
C HIS A 422 3.77 3.75 13.92
N SER A 423 2.74 2.95 14.16
CA SER A 423 2.09 2.86 15.47
C SER A 423 2.73 1.86 16.44
N ASN A 424 3.36 0.80 15.93
CA ASN A 424 3.73 -0.38 16.73
C ASN A 424 5.23 -0.70 16.73
N TRP A 425 6.00 -0.23 15.74
CA TRP A 425 7.45 -0.46 15.75
C TRP A 425 8.12 0.32 16.88
N THR A 426 9.25 -0.21 17.35
CA THR A 426 10.05 0.40 18.43
C THR A 426 10.46 1.83 18.03
N TYR A 427 10.77 2.00 16.75
CA TYR A 427 10.88 3.30 16.12
C TYR A 427 9.73 3.48 15.13
N PRO A 428 8.86 4.47 15.35
CA PRO A 428 7.81 4.80 14.39
C PRO A 428 8.40 5.04 13.01
N LEU A 429 7.86 4.35 12.00
CA LEU A 429 8.16 4.62 10.60
C LEU A 429 7.92 6.11 10.31
N ARG A 430 8.89 6.77 9.66
CA ARG A 430 8.84 8.22 9.38
C ARG A 430 8.73 8.53 7.89
N TYR A 431 9.30 7.67 7.06
CA TYR A 431 9.43 7.91 5.63
C TYR A 431 9.14 6.63 4.86
N VAL A 432 8.36 6.78 3.78
CA VAL A 432 8.12 5.71 2.81
C VAL A 432 8.38 6.24 1.43
N LEU A 433 9.34 5.63 0.74
CA LEU A 433 9.54 5.83 -0.68
C LEU A 433 8.85 4.71 -1.46
N LEU A 434 7.91 5.09 -2.33
CA LEU A 434 7.31 4.24 -3.35
C LEU A 434 8.25 4.25 -4.57
N ALA A 435 9.08 3.21 -4.70
CA ALA A 435 10.05 3.09 -5.79
C ALA A 435 9.46 2.30 -6.95
N GLY A 436 8.93 3.05 -7.92
CA GLY A 436 8.27 2.54 -9.11
C GLY A 436 7.19 3.50 -9.62
N SER A 437 6.90 3.45 -10.91
CA SER A 437 5.69 4.08 -11.47
C SER A 437 4.42 3.49 -10.85
N GLY A 438 3.37 4.29 -10.81
CA GLY A 438 2.10 3.93 -10.21
C GLY A 438 0.94 4.45 -11.05
N ASN A 439 0.02 3.59 -11.46
CA ASN A 439 -1.17 3.96 -12.23
C ASN A 439 -2.40 3.17 -11.78
N TYR A 440 -3.57 3.47 -12.33
CA TYR A 440 -4.81 2.77 -11.99
C TYR A 440 -4.99 1.43 -12.73
N ASP A 441 -4.05 1.01 -13.58
CA ASP A 441 -4.14 -0.25 -14.33
C ASP A 441 -3.61 -1.44 -13.53
N TYR A 442 -4.24 -1.67 -12.37
CA TYR A 442 -3.85 -2.70 -11.41
C TYR A 442 -3.87 -4.11 -12.00
N ARG A 443 -4.87 -4.39 -12.85
CA ARG A 443 -5.05 -5.69 -13.54
C ARG A 443 -4.22 -5.81 -14.83
N GLY A 444 -3.50 -4.76 -15.25
CA GLY A 444 -2.71 -4.76 -16.47
C GLY A 444 -3.52 -4.85 -17.76
N VAL A 445 -4.75 -4.30 -17.77
CA VAL A 445 -5.70 -4.35 -18.89
C VAL A 445 -5.14 -3.68 -20.14
N SER A 446 -4.40 -2.59 -19.98
CA SER A 446 -3.77 -1.87 -21.11
C SER A 446 -2.62 -2.66 -21.74
N GLY A 447 -2.00 -3.56 -20.98
CA GLY A 447 -0.77 -4.26 -21.38
C GLY A 447 0.49 -3.38 -21.40
N ALA A 448 0.44 -2.15 -20.87
CA ALA A 448 1.56 -1.22 -20.86
C ALA A 448 2.77 -1.73 -20.05
N GLY A 449 2.51 -2.55 -19.01
CA GLY A 449 3.56 -3.15 -18.18
C GLY A 449 4.38 -2.12 -17.38
N ASP A 450 3.81 -0.94 -17.14
CA ASP A 450 4.43 0.19 -16.46
C ASP A 450 3.90 0.37 -15.02
N GLN A 451 3.08 -0.54 -14.50
CA GLN A 451 2.61 -0.53 -13.11
C GLN A 451 3.61 -1.24 -12.19
N HIS A 452 4.12 -0.54 -11.16
CA HIS A 452 5.06 -1.12 -10.19
C HIS A 452 4.52 -1.04 -8.76
N VAL A 453 4.30 0.18 -8.24
CA VAL A 453 3.78 0.40 -6.89
C VAL A 453 2.46 1.16 -7.02
N PRO A 454 1.32 0.53 -6.73
CA PRO A 454 0.03 1.10 -7.05
C PRO A 454 -0.25 2.37 -6.21
N PRO A 455 -0.89 3.40 -6.77
CA PRO A 455 -1.50 4.45 -5.98
C PRO A 455 -2.88 4.00 -5.49
N MET A 456 -3.41 4.75 -4.52
CA MET A 456 -4.83 4.70 -4.20
C MET A 456 -5.61 5.68 -5.07
N MET A 457 -6.84 5.32 -5.40
CA MET A 457 -7.77 6.23 -6.05
C MET A 457 -8.64 6.93 -5.00
N PHE A 458 -8.93 8.21 -5.25
CA PHE A 458 -9.69 9.08 -4.38
C PHE A 458 -10.80 9.78 -5.16
N SER A 459 -11.97 9.85 -4.53
CA SER A 459 -13.17 10.46 -5.13
C SER A 459 -13.11 11.98 -5.12
N ARG A 460 -13.47 12.59 -6.25
CA ARG A 460 -13.64 14.05 -6.42
C ARG A 460 -14.93 14.33 -7.17
N SER A 461 -15.37 15.59 -7.13
CA SER A 461 -16.50 16.07 -7.94
C SER A 461 -16.30 15.87 -9.44
N GLU A 462 -15.06 15.72 -9.90
CA GLU A 462 -14.67 15.51 -11.29
C GLU A 462 -14.35 14.05 -11.64
N GLY A 463 -14.57 13.11 -10.71
CA GLY A 463 -14.25 11.69 -10.84
C GLY A 463 -13.11 11.23 -9.93
N LEU A 464 -12.51 10.09 -10.26
CA LEU A 464 -11.40 9.50 -9.52
C LEU A 464 -10.05 10.14 -9.88
N THR A 465 -9.17 10.28 -8.89
CA THR A 465 -7.80 10.80 -8.99
C THR A 465 -6.88 10.03 -8.05
N SER A 466 -5.56 10.04 -8.27
CA SER A 466 -4.62 9.33 -7.38
C SER A 466 -4.28 10.06 -6.08
N THR A 467 -3.91 9.31 -5.04
CA THR A 467 -3.38 9.80 -3.77
C THR A 467 -2.31 8.86 -3.22
N ASP A 468 -1.06 9.33 -3.12
CA ASP A 468 -0.02 8.64 -2.34
C ASP A 468 -0.02 9.12 -0.89
N THR A 469 -0.42 10.36 -0.62
CA THR A 469 -0.46 10.92 0.75
C THR A 469 -1.42 10.15 1.66
N TRP A 470 -2.42 9.47 1.10
CA TRP A 470 -3.30 8.58 1.85
C TRP A 470 -2.57 7.44 2.54
N TYR A 471 -1.45 6.93 1.98
CA TYR A 471 -0.64 5.91 2.67
C TYR A 471 0.00 6.44 3.96
N GLY A 472 0.24 7.75 4.05
CA GLY A 472 0.91 8.37 5.19
C GLY A 472 -0.02 8.97 6.24
N ASP A 473 -1.31 9.06 5.95
CA ASP A 473 -2.36 9.53 6.89
C ASP A 473 -2.82 8.35 7.75
N VAL A 474 -2.30 8.29 8.98
CA VAL A 474 -2.49 7.13 9.86
C VAL A 474 -3.64 7.33 10.85
N ASP A 475 -4.16 8.56 10.98
CA ASP A 475 -5.26 8.90 11.90
C ASP A 475 -6.57 9.32 11.20
N GLY A 476 -6.54 9.43 9.87
CA GLY A 476 -7.68 9.70 9.01
C GLY A 476 -8.06 11.18 8.92
N ASP A 477 -7.19 12.11 9.32
CA ASP A 477 -7.51 13.55 9.37
C ASP A 477 -7.16 14.35 8.09
N PHE A 478 -6.72 13.64 7.04
CA PHE A 478 -6.23 14.12 5.74
C PHE A 478 -4.79 14.64 5.72
N ALA A 479 -4.16 14.92 6.86
CA ALA A 479 -2.72 15.15 6.92
C ALA A 479 -1.98 13.81 7.02
N MET A 480 -0.72 13.79 6.60
CA MET A 480 0.10 12.60 6.75
C MET A 480 1.03 12.75 7.95
N GLU A 481 1.17 11.69 8.75
CA GLU A 481 2.14 11.55 9.85
C GLU A 481 3.44 10.89 9.37
N VAL A 482 3.34 10.09 8.31
CA VAL A 482 4.47 9.44 7.64
C VAL A 482 4.69 10.13 6.29
N ALA A 483 5.88 10.63 6.04
CA ALA A 483 6.19 11.30 4.78
C ALA A 483 6.26 10.27 3.64
N ILE A 484 5.38 10.42 2.67
CA ILE A 484 5.33 9.58 1.46
C ILE A 484 5.98 10.33 0.29
N GLY A 485 6.85 9.66 -0.44
CA GLY A 485 7.36 10.14 -1.73
C GLY A 485 7.41 9.03 -2.77
N ARG A 486 7.40 9.38 -4.05
CA ARG A 486 7.45 8.42 -5.18
C ARG A 486 8.60 8.71 -6.13
N LEU A 487 9.37 7.69 -6.47
CA LEU A 487 10.26 7.72 -7.64
C LEU A 487 9.56 6.97 -8.78
N PRO A 488 9.05 7.66 -9.82
CA PRO A 488 8.21 7.06 -10.86
C PRO A 488 9.07 6.32 -11.91
N ALA A 489 9.95 5.43 -11.46
CA ALA A 489 10.81 4.67 -12.33
C ALA A 489 10.04 3.52 -12.99
N VAL A 490 10.06 3.48 -14.33
CA VAL A 490 9.47 2.38 -15.13
C VAL A 490 10.50 1.26 -15.37
N THR A 491 11.80 1.55 -15.23
CA THR A 491 12.87 0.57 -15.44
C THR A 491 13.96 0.70 -14.37
N ALA A 492 14.74 -0.37 -14.19
CA ALA A 492 15.91 -0.35 -13.31
C ALA A 492 16.92 0.75 -13.68
N ALA A 493 17.02 1.11 -14.98
CA ALA A 493 17.87 2.20 -15.44
C ALA A 493 17.33 3.58 -15.02
N ASN A 494 16.01 3.80 -15.11
CA ASN A 494 15.38 5.02 -14.58
C ASN A 494 15.64 5.15 -13.09
N MET A 495 15.42 4.07 -12.33
CA MET A 495 15.63 4.07 -10.87
C MET A 495 17.10 4.36 -10.52
N THR A 496 18.04 3.70 -11.18
CA THR A 496 19.49 3.96 -10.98
C THR A 496 19.84 5.42 -11.26
N ASN A 497 19.29 6.01 -12.31
CA ASN A 497 19.53 7.42 -12.64
C ASN A 497 18.93 8.37 -11.59
N MET A 498 17.71 8.12 -11.11
CA MET A 498 17.08 8.91 -10.05
C MET A 498 17.88 8.84 -8.75
N VAL A 499 18.30 7.64 -8.33
CA VAL A 499 19.15 7.46 -7.13
C VAL A 499 20.48 8.20 -7.27
N ARG A 500 21.15 8.09 -8.41
CA ARG A 500 22.37 8.86 -8.70
C ARG A 500 22.13 10.36 -8.56
N ARG A 501 21.04 10.89 -9.13
CA ARG A 501 20.69 12.31 -9.07
C ARG A 501 20.42 12.79 -7.64
N ILE A 502 19.85 11.95 -6.78
CA ILE A 502 19.67 12.24 -5.34
C ILE A 502 21.03 12.37 -4.65
N VAL A 503 21.93 11.40 -4.83
CA VAL A 503 23.27 11.42 -4.23
C VAL A 503 24.07 12.63 -4.73
N ASP A 504 24.06 12.87 -6.05
CA ASP A 504 24.74 14.02 -6.67
C ASP A 504 24.17 15.33 -6.13
N HIS A 505 22.83 15.46 -6.05
CA HIS A 505 22.17 16.64 -5.49
C HIS A 505 22.66 16.88 -4.06
N GLU A 506 22.51 15.92 -3.15
CA GLU A 506 22.87 16.11 -1.73
C GLU A 506 24.37 16.36 -1.51
N SER A 507 25.24 15.89 -2.40
CA SER A 507 26.68 16.17 -2.36
C SER A 507 27.05 17.63 -2.64
N GLU A 508 26.17 18.39 -3.31
CA GLU A 508 26.38 19.80 -3.67
C GLU A 508 25.92 20.77 -2.57
N ALA A 509 25.99 20.34 -1.30
CA ALA A 509 25.63 21.16 -0.15
C ALA A 509 26.39 22.51 -0.14
N GLY A 510 25.68 23.61 0.11
CA GLY A 510 26.27 24.94 0.22
C GLY A 510 26.69 25.62 -1.09
N GLN A 511 26.41 25.04 -2.27
CA GLN A 511 26.65 25.71 -3.54
C GLN A 511 25.76 26.94 -3.76
N PRO A 512 26.24 28.00 -4.45
CA PRO A 512 25.49 29.26 -4.60
C PRO A 512 24.11 29.13 -5.24
N TRP A 513 23.92 28.19 -6.17
CA TRP A 513 22.64 27.97 -6.85
C TRP A 513 21.53 27.51 -5.88
N ARG A 514 21.90 26.92 -4.72
CA ARG A 514 20.96 26.55 -3.67
C ARG A 514 20.39 27.74 -2.89
N GLN A 515 20.95 28.94 -3.08
CA GLN A 515 20.40 30.18 -2.52
C GLN A 515 19.48 30.91 -3.51
N THR A 516 19.13 30.27 -4.63
CA THR A 516 18.22 30.83 -5.64
C THR A 516 16.87 30.14 -5.59
N ILE A 517 15.79 30.92 -5.64
CA ILE A 517 14.41 30.45 -5.75
C ILE A 517 13.78 31.08 -7.00
N ILE A 518 13.20 30.27 -7.87
CA ILE A 518 12.42 30.74 -9.01
C ILE A 518 10.97 30.89 -8.55
N MET A 519 10.42 32.10 -8.68
CA MET A 519 9.03 32.41 -8.37
C MET A 519 8.27 32.67 -9.68
N LEU A 520 7.66 31.62 -10.23
CA LEU A 520 6.91 31.65 -11.48
C LEU A 520 5.41 31.88 -11.22
N ALA A 521 4.80 32.81 -11.94
CA ALA A 521 3.37 33.09 -11.85
C ALA A 521 2.72 33.26 -13.22
N ASP A 522 1.57 32.64 -13.43
CA ASP A 522 0.73 32.82 -14.61
C ASP A 522 0.02 34.20 -14.59
N ASN A 523 -0.59 34.61 -15.71
CA ASN A 523 -1.29 35.90 -15.78
C ASN A 523 -2.59 35.89 -14.96
N PRO A 524 -2.97 37.02 -14.33
CA PRO A 524 -4.25 37.13 -13.62
C PRO A 524 -5.45 36.90 -14.53
N ASP A 525 -6.45 36.15 -14.05
CA ASP A 525 -7.70 35.87 -14.76
C ASP A 525 -8.87 35.53 -13.80
N HIS A 526 -9.90 34.84 -14.30
CA HIS A 526 -11.06 34.41 -13.50
C HIS A 526 -10.73 33.33 -12.45
N GLY A 527 -9.65 32.55 -12.64
CA GLY A 527 -9.15 31.56 -11.69
C GLY A 527 -8.36 32.18 -10.54
N GLY A 528 -7.85 33.40 -10.70
CA GLY A 528 -7.26 34.19 -9.64
C GLY A 528 -6.19 35.17 -10.11
N ASN A 529 -5.62 35.90 -9.17
CA ASN A 529 -4.44 36.74 -9.43
C ASN A 529 -3.18 36.01 -8.96
N PHE A 530 -2.61 35.19 -9.85
CA PHE A 530 -1.45 34.35 -9.53
C PHE A 530 -0.18 35.16 -9.24
N HIS A 531 -0.06 36.38 -9.78
CA HIS A 531 1.04 37.28 -9.42
C HIS A 531 1.01 37.61 -7.93
N VAL A 532 -0.17 37.92 -7.39
CA VAL A 532 -0.36 38.18 -5.95
C VAL A 532 -0.15 36.90 -5.14
N SER A 533 -0.64 35.74 -5.61
CA SER A 533 -0.37 34.44 -4.97
C SER A 533 1.14 34.19 -4.80
N SER A 534 1.92 34.45 -5.85
CA SER A 534 3.38 34.29 -5.84
C SER A 534 4.07 35.31 -4.92
N ASP A 535 3.64 36.58 -4.96
CA ASP A 535 4.16 37.63 -4.05
C ASP A 535 3.90 37.29 -2.57
N ASP A 536 2.75 36.66 -2.29
CA ASP A 536 2.32 36.24 -0.95
C ASP A 536 3.25 35.16 -0.36
N VAL A 537 3.69 34.20 -1.17
CA VAL A 537 4.64 33.15 -0.75
C VAL A 537 6.07 33.67 -0.74
N SER A 538 6.42 34.53 -1.70
CA SER A 538 7.71 35.23 -1.77
C SER A 538 8.05 35.96 -0.47
N GLY A 539 7.05 36.50 0.23
CA GLY A 539 7.22 37.17 1.51
C GLY A 539 7.59 36.28 2.70
N VAL A 540 7.47 34.95 2.57
CA VAL A 540 7.86 33.96 3.60
C VAL A 540 9.33 33.52 3.43
N VAL A 541 9.87 33.68 2.22
CA VAL A 541 11.26 33.34 1.90
C VAL A 541 12.22 34.31 2.62
N PRO A 542 13.24 33.83 3.34
CA PRO A 542 14.22 34.69 4.01
C PRO A 542 15.00 35.57 3.04
N GLY A 543 15.42 36.75 3.51
CA GLY A 543 16.13 37.73 2.70
C GLY A 543 17.52 37.29 2.19
N GLU A 544 18.09 36.21 2.75
CA GLU A 544 19.32 35.61 2.25
C GLU A 544 19.17 34.83 0.93
N TYR A 545 17.95 34.49 0.51
CA TYR A 545 17.71 33.80 -0.78
C TYR A 545 17.47 34.82 -1.90
N SER A 546 18.17 34.64 -3.01
CA SER A 546 17.89 35.34 -4.25
C SER A 546 16.60 34.80 -4.87
N GLN A 547 15.70 35.70 -5.29
CA GLN A 547 14.44 35.33 -5.90
C GLN A 547 14.38 35.78 -7.36
N GLU A 548 14.32 34.83 -8.29
CA GLU A 548 14.08 35.06 -9.72
C GLU A 548 12.58 35.11 -9.98
N GLN A 549 12.03 36.33 -10.03
CA GLN A 549 10.61 36.58 -10.23
C GLN A 549 10.24 36.56 -11.72
N ILE A 550 9.43 35.59 -12.13
CA ILE A 550 8.98 35.42 -13.52
C ILE A 550 7.46 35.51 -13.56
N LYS A 551 6.93 36.64 -14.04
CA LYS A 551 5.48 36.90 -14.11
C LYS A 551 5.01 36.87 -15.56
N MET A 552 4.19 35.89 -15.89
CA MET A 552 3.55 35.78 -17.20
C MET A 552 2.63 36.98 -17.44
N ASN A 553 2.70 37.55 -18.63
CA ASN A 553 1.82 38.59 -19.10
C ASN A 553 1.35 38.25 -20.51
N SER A 554 0.11 38.64 -20.85
CA SER A 554 -0.45 38.44 -22.18
C SER A 554 0.49 38.93 -23.29
N GLY A 555 0.82 38.05 -24.23
CA GLY A 555 1.71 38.35 -25.36
C GLY A 555 3.21 38.27 -25.07
N ALA A 556 3.61 37.85 -23.86
CA ALA A 556 5.02 37.72 -23.45
C ALA A 556 5.50 36.26 -23.31
N ALA A 557 4.73 35.27 -23.79
CA ALA A 557 4.98 33.85 -23.57
C ALA A 557 6.40 33.40 -23.93
N ALA A 558 6.91 33.76 -25.12
CA ALA A 558 8.25 33.39 -25.54
C ALA A 558 9.35 34.00 -24.67
N ALA A 559 9.17 35.23 -24.19
CA ALA A 559 10.12 35.88 -23.30
C ALA A 559 10.12 35.22 -21.92
N ALA A 560 8.94 34.93 -21.37
CA ALA A 560 8.79 34.24 -20.09
C ALA A 560 9.34 32.81 -20.13
N SER A 561 9.06 32.05 -21.20
CA SER A 561 9.61 30.70 -21.41
C SER A 561 11.14 30.73 -21.49
N ASN A 562 11.72 31.63 -22.28
CA ASN A 562 13.18 31.78 -22.34
C ASN A 562 13.80 32.18 -21.00
N GLN A 563 13.16 33.09 -20.25
CA GLN A 563 13.63 33.49 -18.92
C GLN A 563 13.57 32.30 -17.95
N LEU A 564 12.49 31.51 -17.99
CA LEU A 564 12.31 30.33 -17.15
C LEU A 564 13.36 29.26 -17.45
N ILE A 565 13.53 28.87 -18.72
CA ILE A 565 14.51 27.86 -19.11
C ILE A 565 15.93 28.29 -18.72
N ASN A 566 16.28 29.57 -18.91
CA ASN A 566 17.57 30.10 -18.46
C ASN A 566 17.73 30.06 -16.93
N ALA A 567 16.68 30.41 -16.18
CA ALA A 567 16.71 30.35 -14.72
C ALA A 567 16.90 28.92 -14.21
N ILE A 568 16.17 27.95 -14.77
CA ILE A 568 16.34 26.52 -14.46
C ILE A 568 17.77 26.07 -14.79
N ASN A 569 18.27 26.38 -15.99
CA ASN A 569 19.63 26.04 -16.43
C ASN A 569 20.77 26.66 -15.61
N ASN A 570 20.51 27.80 -14.95
CA ASN A 570 21.45 28.42 -14.02
C ASN A 570 21.49 27.68 -12.67
N GLY A 571 20.41 26.99 -12.31
CA GLY A 571 20.25 26.26 -11.06
C GLY A 571 19.48 27.07 -10.02
N ALA A 572 18.55 26.40 -9.35
CA ALA A 572 17.78 26.94 -8.23
C ALA A 572 17.47 25.81 -7.25
N LEU A 573 17.29 26.15 -5.97
CA LEU A 573 16.83 25.19 -4.96
C LEU A 573 15.36 24.85 -5.16
N PHE A 574 14.53 25.88 -5.34
CA PHE A 574 13.11 25.75 -5.58
C PHE A 574 12.70 26.43 -6.87
N MET A 575 11.74 25.81 -7.56
CA MET A 575 10.91 26.44 -8.58
C MET A 575 9.46 26.39 -8.10
N ASN A 576 8.95 27.53 -7.65
CA ASN A 576 7.56 27.67 -7.23
C ASN A 576 6.70 28.16 -8.39
N PHE A 577 5.56 27.52 -8.63
CA PHE A 577 4.61 27.92 -9.67
C PHE A 577 3.20 28.14 -9.14
N PHE A 578 2.60 29.29 -9.47
CA PHE A 578 1.16 29.55 -9.33
C PHE A 578 0.54 29.83 -10.70
N GLY A 579 -0.51 29.11 -11.07
CA GLY A 579 -1.16 29.35 -12.36
C GLY A 579 -2.08 28.23 -12.82
N HIS A 580 -2.41 28.24 -14.11
CA HIS A 580 -3.05 27.11 -14.78
C HIS A 580 -2.02 26.10 -15.27
N SER A 581 -2.42 24.84 -15.34
CA SER A 581 -1.62 23.78 -15.97
C SER A 581 -2.53 22.70 -16.54
N GLY A 582 -2.04 22.00 -17.55
CA GLY A 582 -2.58 20.74 -18.03
C GLY A 582 -1.71 19.57 -17.55
N LEU A 583 -2.04 18.39 -18.05
CA LEU A 583 -1.28 17.16 -17.78
C LEU A 583 0.20 17.29 -18.20
N PHE A 584 0.48 18.01 -19.29
CA PHE A 584 1.80 18.04 -19.94
C PHE A 584 2.48 19.42 -19.94
N ASN A 585 1.86 20.46 -19.34
CA ASN A 585 2.33 21.84 -19.49
C ASN A 585 1.91 22.78 -18.36
N LEU A 586 2.72 23.82 -18.14
CA LEU A 586 2.39 25.00 -17.33
C LEU A 586 1.89 26.13 -18.23
N THR A 587 0.87 26.85 -17.75
CA THR A 587 0.11 27.93 -18.41
C THR A 587 -0.58 27.51 -19.71
N ALA A 588 -1.59 28.27 -20.13
CA ALA A 588 -2.28 28.03 -21.41
C ALA A 588 -1.36 28.23 -22.63
N GLU A 589 -0.30 29.03 -22.48
CA GLU A 589 0.72 29.29 -23.48
C GLU A 589 1.85 28.24 -23.49
N SER A 590 1.80 27.24 -22.61
CA SER A 590 2.74 26.12 -22.55
C SER A 590 4.20 26.51 -22.39
N ILE A 591 4.50 27.43 -21.47
CA ILE A 591 5.87 27.97 -21.31
C ILE A 591 6.90 26.97 -20.79
N LEU A 592 6.44 25.95 -20.08
CA LEU A 592 7.17 24.74 -19.76
C LEU A 592 6.24 23.57 -20.12
N ASN A 593 6.73 22.63 -20.90
CA ASN A 593 5.99 21.44 -21.32
C ASN A 593 6.97 20.27 -21.55
N ASN A 594 6.46 19.06 -21.75
CA ASN A 594 7.31 17.87 -21.93
C ASN A 594 8.34 18.05 -23.07
N ASP A 595 7.96 18.68 -24.19
CA ASP A 595 8.85 18.86 -25.34
C ASP A 595 10.01 19.83 -25.06
N ASN A 596 9.74 20.98 -24.45
CA ASN A 596 10.78 21.97 -24.19
C ASN A 596 11.59 21.66 -22.93
N ALA A 597 11.04 20.89 -21.99
CA ALA A 597 11.74 20.43 -20.81
C ALA A 597 12.88 19.45 -21.18
N ALA A 598 12.79 18.75 -22.32
CA ALA A 598 13.89 17.94 -22.86
C ALA A 598 15.14 18.76 -23.26
N SER A 599 15.05 20.10 -23.30
CA SER A 599 16.20 20.99 -23.55
C SER A 599 16.90 21.50 -22.29
N LEU A 600 16.44 21.07 -21.11
CA LEU A 600 17.04 21.45 -19.83
C LEU A 600 18.42 20.81 -19.67
N VAL A 601 19.38 21.62 -19.20
CA VAL A 601 20.79 21.24 -19.02
C VAL A 601 21.29 21.57 -17.61
N ASN A 602 20.37 21.68 -16.65
CA ASN A 602 20.64 21.93 -15.24
C ASN A 602 21.12 20.69 -14.48
N THR A 603 21.95 19.86 -15.12
CA THR A 603 22.56 18.68 -14.50
C THR A 603 23.26 19.08 -13.19
N ASN A 604 23.00 18.31 -12.12
CA ASN A 604 23.44 18.53 -10.74
C ASN A 604 22.94 19.82 -10.06
N ARG A 605 22.06 20.58 -10.72
CA ARG A 605 21.46 21.84 -10.23
C ARG A 605 19.95 21.79 -10.36
N LEU A 606 19.42 20.69 -9.84
CA LEU A 606 18.03 20.28 -10.01
C LEU A 606 17.16 20.95 -8.93
N PRO A 607 16.17 21.77 -9.31
CA PRO A 607 15.25 22.36 -8.34
C PRO A 607 14.24 21.34 -7.85
N VAL A 608 13.68 21.61 -6.67
CA VAL A 608 12.38 21.09 -6.25
C VAL A 608 11.29 21.96 -6.89
N LEU A 609 10.40 21.35 -7.68
CA LEU A 609 9.23 22.03 -8.24
C LEU A 609 8.06 21.96 -7.27
N THR A 610 7.59 23.09 -6.78
CA THR A 610 6.32 23.21 -6.05
C THR A 610 5.27 23.79 -7.00
N SER A 611 4.38 22.93 -7.52
CA SER A 611 3.35 23.32 -8.48
C SER A 611 2.00 23.49 -7.80
N LEU A 612 1.62 24.75 -7.57
CA LEU A 612 0.34 25.13 -6.98
C LEU A 612 -0.69 25.38 -8.09
N SER A 613 -0.99 24.31 -8.83
CA SER A 613 -1.77 24.35 -10.07
C SER A 613 -2.69 23.12 -10.23
N CYS A 614 -3.00 22.66 -11.44
CA CYS A 614 -3.87 21.50 -11.69
C CYS A 614 -3.12 20.36 -12.42
N SER A 615 -3.22 19.12 -11.94
CA SER A 615 -2.84 17.92 -12.71
C SER A 615 -1.38 17.79 -13.18
N VAL A 616 -0.44 18.58 -12.64
CA VAL A 616 1.02 18.43 -12.94
C VAL A 616 1.57 17.13 -12.36
N GLY A 617 0.94 16.60 -11.31
CA GLY A 617 1.28 15.33 -10.68
C GLY A 617 0.22 14.27 -10.88
N ARG A 618 -0.47 14.28 -12.02
CA ARG A 618 -1.48 13.29 -12.39
C ARG A 618 -0.83 12.07 -13.03
N TYR A 619 0.01 11.41 -12.25
CA TYR A 619 0.87 10.30 -12.68
C TYR A 619 0.10 9.00 -12.94
N GLU A 620 -1.17 8.93 -12.54
CA GLU A 620 -1.88 7.66 -12.46
C GLU A 620 -2.43 7.14 -13.78
N ILE A 621 -2.20 7.85 -14.88
CA ILE A 621 -2.75 7.51 -16.18
C ILE A 621 -1.73 6.60 -16.91
N PRO A 622 -2.08 5.33 -17.20
CA PRO A 622 -1.18 4.42 -17.92
C PRO A 622 -0.71 5.01 -19.25
N GLU A 623 0.52 4.68 -19.66
CA GLU A 623 1.13 5.10 -20.92
C GLU A 623 1.37 6.61 -21.10
N LEU A 624 1.02 7.46 -20.13
CA LEU A 624 1.13 8.91 -20.23
C LEU A 624 1.92 9.52 -19.06
N ASP A 625 3.13 9.99 -19.37
CA ASP A 625 3.92 10.75 -18.38
C ASP A 625 3.36 12.17 -18.22
N CYS A 626 2.89 12.49 -17.01
CA CYS A 626 2.58 13.88 -16.66
C CYS A 626 3.85 14.74 -16.65
N LEU A 627 3.71 16.07 -16.63
CA LEU A 627 4.88 16.98 -16.61
C LEU A 627 5.80 16.70 -15.42
N GLY A 628 5.23 16.37 -14.25
CA GLY A 628 6.02 16.03 -13.08
C GLY A 628 6.87 14.77 -13.27
N GLU A 629 6.30 13.69 -13.82
CA GLU A 629 7.04 12.46 -14.15
C GLU A 629 8.10 12.72 -15.20
N SER A 630 7.75 13.45 -16.27
CA SER A 630 8.68 13.81 -17.34
C SER A 630 9.93 14.51 -16.81
N LEU A 631 9.78 15.46 -15.87
CA LEU A 631 10.90 16.16 -15.24
C LEU A 631 11.74 15.26 -14.33
N MET A 632 11.13 14.24 -13.73
CA MET A 632 11.80 13.25 -12.87
C MET A 632 12.51 12.16 -13.68
N LEU A 633 11.97 11.77 -14.84
CA LEU A 633 12.49 10.70 -15.71
C LEU A 633 13.70 11.12 -16.56
N MET A 634 13.96 12.43 -16.69
CA MET A 634 15.09 12.96 -17.46
C MET A 634 16.45 12.41 -17.02
N GLU A 635 17.27 12.05 -18.00
CA GLU A 635 18.67 11.63 -17.78
C GLU A 635 19.55 12.82 -17.35
N GLU A 636 19.35 13.97 -18.03
CA GLU A 636 20.01 15.24 -17.76
C GLU A 636 18.99 16.34 -17.51
N GLY A 637 19.28 17.24 -16.57
CA GLY A 637 18.38 18.34 -16.20
C GLY A 637 17.08 17.89 -15.50
N GLY A 638 16.03 18.70 -15.61
CA GLY A 638 14.73 18.45 -15.00
C GLY A 638 14.63 18.90 -13.54
N ALA A 639 13.91 18.13 -12.71
CA ALA A 639 13.70 18.40 -11.28
C ALA A 639 14.21 17.24 -10.41
N ILE A 640 14.61 17.53 -9.17
CA ILE A 640 15.01 16.49 -8.19
C ILE A 640 13.80 15.94 -7.42
N ALA A 641 12.78 16.78 -7.26
CA ALA A 641 11.50 16.44 -6.68
C ALA A 641 10.41 17.37 -7.21
N VAL A 642 9.17 16.91 -7.20
CA VAL A 642 7.98 17.64 -7.64
C VAL A 642 6.89 17.44 -6.60
N ILE A 643 6.43 18.53 -5.99
CA ILE A 643 5.23 18.57 -5.14
C ILE A 643 4.11 19.14 -6.01
N ALA A 644 3.16 18.31 -6.41
CA ALA A 644 2.13 18.70 -7.37
C ALA A 644 0.82 17.93 -7.15
N PRO A 645 -0.32 18.51 -7.56
CA PRO A 645 -1.59 17.82 -7.43
C PRO A 645 -1.86 16.83 -8.58
N SER A 646 -2.47 15.69 -8.26
CA SER A 646 -3.07 14.77 -9.26
C SER A 646 -4.41 15.29 -9.79
N SER A 647 -5.13 16.07 -8.97
CA SER A 647 -6.45 16.63 -9.32
C SER A 647 -6.44 18.14 -9.60
N ARG A 648 -7.63 18.70 -9.83
CA ARG A 648 -7.85 20.15 -9.89
C ARG A 648 -7.70 20.75 -8.50
N ALA A 649 -6.79 21.72 -8.37
CA ALA A 649 -6.59 22.47 -7.13
C ALA A 649 -7.21 23.86 -7.21
N LEU A 650 -7.70 24.35 -6.07
CA LEU A 650 -8.18 25.71 -5.93
C LEU A 650 -7.03 26.61 -5.46
N ASN A 651 -6.81 27.72 -6.18
CA ASN A 651 -5.69 28.65 -5.92
C ASN A 651 -5.63 29.12 -4.46
N ARG A 652 -6.78 29.42 -3.83
CA ARG A 652 -6.83 29.92 -2.45
C ARG A 652 -6.26 28.91 -1.45
N GLU A 653 -6.64 27.64 -1.59
CA GLU A 653 -6.19 26.53 -0.76
C GLU A 653 -4.72 26.21 -1.02
N SER A 654 -4.29 26.23 -2.29
CA SER A 654 -2.89 26.01 -2.68
C SER A 654 -1.92 27.07 -2.14
N ILE A 655 -2.29 28.36 -2.14
CA ILE A 655 -1.49 29.43 -1.52
C ILE A 655 -1.19 29.10 -0.06
N ARG A 656 -2.18 28.56 0.64
CA ARG A 656 -2.07 28.28 2.06
C ARG A 656 -1.13 27.12 2.35
N LEU A 657 -1.30 25.99 1.66
CA LEU A 657 -0.39 24.85 1.77
C LEU A 657 1.04 25.28 1.43
N SER A 658 1.22 26.06 0.37
CA SER A 658 2.53 26.60 -0.02
C SER A 658 3.16 27.47 1.07
N LYS A 659 2.39 28.37 1.71
CA LYS A 659 2.91 29.19 2.82
C LYS A 659 3.36 28.36 4.01
N GLU A 660 2.58 27.36 4.43
CA GLU A 660 2.98 26.49 5.55
C GLU A 660 4.20 25.63 5.17
N PHE A 661 4.29 25.15 3.92
CA PHE A 661 5.47 24.43 3.43
C PHE A 661 6.73 25.29 3.46
N TYR A 662 6.71 26.49 2.85
CA TYR A 662 7.87 27.37 2.85
C TYR A 662 8.25 27.90 4.24
N LYS A 663 7.26 28.08 5.12
CA LYS A 663 7.51 28.39 6.52
C LYS A 663 8.19 27.21 7.23
N SER A 664 7.72 25.99 7.04
CA SER A 664 8.34 24.80 7.63
C SER A 664 9.79 24.62 7.17
N VAL A 665 10.04 24.75 5.86
CA VAL A 665 11.40 24.70 5.29
C VAL A 665 12.29 25.80 5.88
N PHE A 666 11.91 27.07 5.72
CA PHE A 666 12.83 28.18 5.98
C PHE A 666 12.78 28.74 7.42
N SER A 667 11.58 28.84 7.99
CA SER A 667 11.39 29.40 9.34
C SER A 667 11.60 28.34 10.41
N ASP A 668 11.00 27.17 10.25
CA ASP A 668 11.09 26.06 11.21
C ASP A 668 12.32 25.16 10.95
N ARG A 669 13.05 25.44 9.85
CA ARG A 669 14.32 24.80 9.47
C ARG A 669 14.20 23.29 9.31
N LYS A 670 13.10 22.84 8.71
CA LYS A 670 12.94 21.46 8.26
C LYS A 670 13.66 21.26 6.95
N TRP A 671 14.89 20.76 7.05
CA TRP A 671 15.76 20.56 5.88
C TRP A 671 15.50 19.26 5.12
N ILE A 672 14.68 18.37 5.66
CA ILE A 672 14.20 17.18 4.97
C ILE A 672 12.84 17.50 4.35
N ILE A 673 12.71 17.30 3.04
CA ILE A 673 11.50 17.72 2.30
C ILE A 673 10.22 17.07 2.86
N GLY A 674 10.29 15.78 3.23
CA GLY A 674 9.16 15.04 3.80
C GLY A 674 8.74 15.58 5.16
N ASP A 675 9.70 15.90 6.03
CA ASP A 675 9.41 16.52 7.34
C ASP A 675 8.71 17.87 7.17
N ALA A 676 9.17 18.67 6.20
CA ALA A 676 8.59 19.96 5.91
C ALA A 676 7.15 19.85 5.40
N LEU A 677 6.89 18.83 4.56
CA LEU A 677 5.57 18.59 4.01
C LEU A 677 4.59 18.03 5.05
N VAL A 678 5.03 17.08 5.89
CA VAL A 678 4.25 16.56 7.05
C VAL A 678 3.84 17.71 7.98
N GLU A 679 4.78 18.58 8.37
CA GLU A 679 4.48 19.72 9.22
C GLU A 679 3.53 20.73 8.54
N ALA A 680 3.71 21.00 7.25
CA ALA A 680 2.84 21.90 6.50
C ALA A 680 1.40 21.37 6.41
N MET A 681 1.23 20.06 6.22
CA MET A 681 -0.09 19.42 6.20
C MET A 681 -0.74 19.40 7.58
N GLY A 682 0.01 19.05 8.63
CA GLY A 682 -0.51 19.02 10.00
C GLY A 682 -0.88 20.41 10.55
N THR A 683 -0.19 21.47 10.11
CA THR A 683 -0.49 22.86 10.50
C THR A 683 -1.54 23.53 9.61
N TYR A 684 -2.07 22.82 8.60
CA TYR A 684 -3.15 23.28 7.74
C TYR A 684 -4.48 23.33 8.52
N GLU A 685 -4.63 24.32 9.43
CA GLU A 685 -5.78 24.41 10.34
C GLU A 685 -6.90 25.35 9.85
N GLY A 686 -8.16 24.99 10.06
CA GLY A 686 -9.22 25.99 10.23
C GLY A 686 -10.63 25.47 9.95
N LYS A 687 -11.59 25.94 10.74
CA LYS A 687 -12.99 25.46 10.80
C LYS A 687 -13.82 25.61 9.50
N ASN A 688 -13.25 26.12 8.40
CA ASN A 688 -13.95 26.46 7.14
C ASN A 688 -13.15 26.09 5.87
N PHE A 689 -12.15 25.21 5.92
CA PHE A 689 -11.30 24.90 4.77
C PHE A 689 -11.47 23.47 4.29
N ASN A 690 -11.35 23.29 2.97
CA ASN A 690 -11.35 21.97 2.37
C ASN A 690 -9.98 21.32 2.58
N LYS A 691 -9.90 20.35 3.50
CA LYS A 691 -8.70 19.53 3.76
C LYS A 691 -8.48 18.45 2.70
N GLU A 692 -9.46 18.15 1.85
CA GLU A 692 -9.31 17.13 0.79
C GLU A 692 -8.17 17.47 -0.18
N LEU A 693 -7.78 18.74 -0.30
CA LEU A 693 -6.61 19.14 -1.09
C LEU A 693 -5.33 18.42 -0.67
N LEU A 694 -5.18 18.10 0.61
CA LEU A 694 -4.02 17.37 1.12
C LEU A 694 -3.94 15.93 0.58
N ARG A 695 -5.07 15.32 0.16
CA ARG A 695 -5.08 13.97 -0.45
C ARG A 695 -4.40 13.91 -1.79
N PHE A 696 -4.53 14.95 -2.60
CA PHE A 696 -4.10 14.86 -3.98
C PHE A 696 -2.85 15.69 -4.27
N TYR A 697 -2.23 16.36 -3.29
CA TYR A 697 -0.89 16.95 -3.41
C TYR A 697 0.18 15.92 -3.05
N ASN A 698 0.77 15.31 -4.07
CA ASN A 698 1.74 14.23 -3.90
C ASN A 698 3.18 14.75 -4.04
N LEU A 699 4.11 14.09 -3.35
CA LEU A 699 5.55 14.26 -3.55
C LEU A 699 6.08 13.19 -4.50
N MET A 700 6.46 13.58 -5.71
CA MET A 700 7.32 12.77 -6.57
C MET A 700 8.78 13.13 -6.27
N GLY A 701 9.50 12.23 -5.62
CA GLY A 701 10.85 12.45 -5.10
C GLY A 701 11.10 11.58 -3.88
N ASP A 702 12.33 11.60 -3.38
CA ASP A 702 12.68 10.96 -2.12
C ASP A 702 12.12 11.78 -0.94
N PRO A 703 11.25 11.22 -0.07
CA PRO A 703 10.74 11.94 1.11
C PRO A 703 11.84 12.29 2.12
N ALA A 704 12.96 11.58 2.11
CA ALA A 704 14.15 11.86 2.90
C ALA A 704 15.14 12.79 2.17
N LEU A 705 14.78 13.39 1.03
CA LEU A 705 15.67 14.31 0.31
C LEU A 705 16.09 15.48 1.22
N TYR A 706 17.40 15.63 1.37
CA TYR A 706 18.00 16.70 2.14
C TYR A 706 18.21 17.95 1.27
N LEU A 707 17.60 19.07 1.66
CA LEU A 707 17.63 20.34 0.93
C LEU A 707 19.00 21.06 1.01
N ALA A 708 19.94 20.57 1.83
CA ALA A 708 21.37 20.94 1.89
C ALA A 708 21.67 22.45 1.73
N GLU A 709 20.90 23.28 2.44
CA GLU A 709 20.96 24.74 2.37
C GLU A 709 22.12 25.31 3.20
N THR A 710 22.38 26.62 3.06
CA THR A 710 23.47 27.28 3.79
C THR A 710 23.17 27.34 5.29
N GLY A 711 24.01 26.69 6.11
CA GLY A 711 23.86 26.65 7.57
C GLY A 711 23.11 25.41 8.11
N ALA A 712 22.71 24.49 7.22
CA ALA A 712 22.19 23.19 7.62
C ALA A 712 23.35 22.24 8.05
N PRO A 713 23.14 21.31 9.01
CA PRO A 713 24.19 20.38 9.44
C PRO A 713 24.63 19.46 8.29
N THR A 714 25.92 19.46 7.91
CA THR A 714 26.38 18.72 6.73
C THR A 714 26.66 17.24 6.99
N ASP A 715 26.91 16.86 8.24
CA ASP A 715 27.52 15.56 8.55
C ASP A 715 26.52 14.52 9.06
N ASP A 716 25.33 14.94 9.49
CA ASP A 716 24.25 14.06 10.01
C ASP A 716 22.89 14.78 9.93
N PRO A 717 22.21 14.75 8.76
CA PRO A 717 20.98 15.52 8.54
C PRO A 717 19.76 14.94 9.28
N PHE A 718 19.82 13.70 9.77
CA PHE A 718 18.70 13.00 10.43
C PHE A 718 18.81 12.92 11.97
N GLY A 719 19.94 13.32 12.57
CA GLY A 719 20.11 13.40 14.02
C GLY A 719 21.46 14.01 14.44
N GLN A 720 21.62 14.47 15.68
CA GLN A 720 22.92 14.99 16.13
C GLN A 720 23.91 13.86 16.41
N VAL A 721 25.10 13.96 15.80
CA VAL A 721 26.31 13.37 16.36
C VAL A 721 26.48 14.00 17.74
N LEU A 722 26.25 13.22 18.79
CA LEU A 722 26.78 13.60 20.10
C LEU A 722 28.28 13.33 20.02
N GLU A 723 29.08 14.31 19.55
CA GLU A 723 30.53 14.15 19.38
C GLU A 723 31.20 13.63 20.65
N GLU A 724 30.64 13.98 21.81
CA GLU A 724 31.05 13.49 23.11
C GLU A 724 30.82 11.98 23.29
N VAL A 725 29.72 11.43 22.76
CA VAL A 725 29.43 9.98 22.75
C VAL A 725 30.34 9.27 21.76
N VAL A 726 30.55 9.83 20.57
CA VAL A 726 31.48 9.26 19.57
C VAL A 726 32.89 9.20 20.14
N THR A 727 33.36 10.31 20.71
CA THR A 727 34.67 10.37 21.37
C THR A 727 34.76 9.37 22.52
N TRP A 728 33.70 9.25 23.33
CA TRP A 728 33.64 8.26 24.40
C TRP A 728 33.78 6.83 23.86
N LYS A 729 33.02 6.45 22.82
CA LYS A 729 33.08 5.13 22.16
C LYS A 729 34.48 4.76 21.68
N THR A 730 35.27 5.73 21.18
CA THR A 730 36.66 5.45 20.76
C THR A 730 37.58 4.99 21.88
N ASN A 731 37.21 5.16 23.15
CA ASN A 731 37.99 4.64 24.28
C ASN A 731 37.73 3.15 24.54
N TYR A 732 36.64 2.57 24.00
CA TYR A 732 36.19 1.21 24.30
C TYR A 732 36.18 0.31 23.06
N TYR A 733 35.94 0.86 21.88
CA TYR A 733 35.83 0.13 20.63
C TYR A 733 37.00 0.42 19.68
N ASN A 734 37.49 -0.62 19.00
CA ASN A 734 38.44 -0.44 17.90
C ASN A 734 37.73 0.00 16.60
N THR A 735 38.49 0.40 15.59
CA THR A 735 37.94 0.89 14.31
C THR A 735 36.92 -0.05 13.68
N ALA A 736 37.19 -1.36 13.62
CA ALA A 736 36.24 -2.30 13.03
C ALA A 736 34.94 -2.44 13.84
N GLN A 737 35.00 -2.27 15.16
CA GLN A 737 33.82 -2.27 16.02
C GLN A 737 33.05 -0.96 15.95
N LEU A 738 33.76 0.17 15.78
CA LEU A 738 33.15 1.50 15.54
C LEU A 738 32.43 1.56 14.19
N ASP A 739 32.91 0.80 13.21
CA ASP A 739 32.28 0.67 11.89
C ASP A 739 31.09 -0.32 11.88
N ASP A 740 30.85 -1.03 12.99
CA ASP A 740 29.74 -1.98 13.15
C ASP A 740 28.66 -1.40 14.10
N PRO A 741 27.52 -0.92 13.57
CA PRO A 741 26.47 -0.31 14.38
C PRO A 741 25.78 -1.31 15.32
N THR A 742 25.88 -2.62 15.06
CA THR A 742 25.32 -3.64 15.98
C THR A 742 26.17 -3.80 17.24
N VAL A 743 27.45 -3.43 17.17
CA VAL A 743 28.40 -3.50 18.28
C VAL A 743 28.53 -2.16 19.00
N SER A 744 28.60 -1.05 18.26
CA SER A 744 28.90 0.27 18.83
C SER A 744 27.89 1.36 18.47
N GLY A 745 26.72 1.01 17.92
CA GLY A 745 25.61 1.94 17.69
C GLY A 745 25.17 2.64 18.98
N ASP A 746 24.45 3.77 18.89
CA ASP A 746 23.94 4.45 20.10
C ASP A 746 23.06 3.53 20.96
N PHE A 747 22.49 2.49 20.35
CA PHE A 747 21.56 1.56 20.97
C PHE A 747 22.05 0.11 21.03
N SER A 748 23.32 -0.15 20.72
CA SER A 748 23.89 -1.48 20.92
C SER A 748 24.05 -1.79 22.41
N ASP A 749 23.90 -3.06 22.75
CA ASP A 749 24.18 -3.63 24.06
C ASP A 749 25.28 -4.68 23.87
N SER A 750 26.53 -4.22 23.80
CA SER A 750 27.66 -5.07 23.40
C SER A 750 28.09 -6.08 24.46
N ASP A 751 27.70 -5.88 25.72
CA ASP A 751 28.02 -6.78 26.83
C ASP A 751 26.82 -7.60 27.33
N GLY A 752 25.62 -7.30 26.82
CA GLY A 752 24.41 -8.10 26.98
C GLY A 752 23.75 -7.93 28.34
N ASP A 753 23.91 -6.77 28.97
CA ASP A 753 23.42 -6.48 30.31
C ASP A 753 22.05 -5.78 30.34
N GLY A 754 21.55 -5.40 29.15
CA GLY A 754 20.29 -4.72 28.93
C GLY A 754 20.40 -3.19 28.88
N LEU A 755 21.60 -2.61 28.95
CA LEU A 755 21.87 -1.18 28.78
C LEU A 755 22.40 -0.88 27.39
N THR A 756 21.83 0.14 26.77
CA THR A 756 22.30 0.63 25.47
C THR A 756 23.57 1.47 25.64
N ALA A 757 24.42 1.54 24.60
CA ALA A 757 25.63 2.35 24.63
C ALA A 757 25.37 3.83 24.99
N ILE A 758 24.23 4.41 24.61
CA ILE A 758 23.84 5.77 25.02
C ILE A 758 23.42 5.85 26.50
N ALA A 759 22.79 4.81 27.05
CA ALA A 759 22.47 4.71 28.47
C ALA A 759 23.77 4.56 29.30
N GLU A 760 24.66 3.70 28.85
CA GLU A 760 26.00 3.51 29.38
C GLU A 760 26.78 4.82 29.44
N TYR A 761 26.82 5.55 28.31
CA TYR A 761 27.41 6.89 28.27
C TYR A 761 26.77 7.84 29.28
N ALA A 762 25.43 7.92 29.29
CA ALA A 762 24.69 8.85 30.13
C ALA A 762 24.88 8.58 31.63
N LEU A 763 24.99 7.31 32.01
CA LEU A 763 25.22 6.85 33.38
C LEU A 763 26.71 6.86 33.78
N GLY A 764 27.61 7.01 32.81
CA GLY A 764 29.06 7.03 33.01
C GLY A 764 29.65 5.64 33.24
N LEU A 765 29.09 4.64 32.57
CA LEU A 765 29.43 3.23 32.66
C LEU A 765 30.32 2.78 31.46
N ASP A 766 30.78 1.54 31.48
CA ASP A 766 31.68 0.96 30.49
C ASP A 766 30.89 -0.03 29.62
N PRO A 767 30.67 0.26 28.34
CA PRO A 767 29.72 -0.50 27.52
C PRO A 767 30.26 -1.88 27.09
N THR A 768 31.44 -2.25 27.56
CA THR A 768 32.08 -3.55 27.31
C THR A 768 32.09 -4.43 28.55
N PHE A 769 31.48 -3.99 29.65
CA PHE A 769 31.52 -4.65 30.94
C PHE A 769 30.14 -4.73 31.62
N ALA A 770 29.44 -5.85 31.41
CA ALA A 770 28.10 -6.07 31.96
C ALA A 770 27.94 -5.79 33.48
N GLU A 771 27.03 -4.89 33.84
CA GLU A 771 26.76 -4.44 35.19
C GLU A 771 25.97 -5.48 36.01
N ARG A 772 26.67 -6.28 36.82
CA ARG A 772 26.04 -7.30 37.68
C ARG A 772 25.33 -6.75 38.92
N SER A 773 25.34 -5.45 39.15
CA SER A 773 24.71 -4.79 40.30
C SER A 773 23.87 -3.60 39.83
N SER A 774 22.71 -3.38 40.45
CA SER A 774 21.82 -2.28 40.06
C SER A 774 22.54 -0.92 40.15
N PHE A 775 22.64 -0.22 39.02
CA PHE A 775 23.16 1.14 38.88
C PHE A 775 22.22 2.20 39.49
N VAL A 776 21.03 1.77 39.90
CA VAL A 776 20.06 2.54 40.68
C VAL A 776 19.91 1.91 42.06
N THR A 777 20.20 2.66 43.12
CA THR A 777 20.02 2.22 44.50
C THR A 777 18.76 2.85 45.08
N VAL A 778 17.85 2.02 45.61
CA VAL A 778 16.68 2.49 46.37
C VAL A 778 16.95 2.30 47.86
N LYS A 779 16.87 3.37 48.64
CA LYS A 779 17.04 3.36 50.10
C LYS A 779 15.74 3.78 50.79
N LYS A 780 15.34 3.03 51.81
CA LYS A 780 14.25 3.42 52.72
C LYS A 780 14.77 4.50 53.67
N SER A 781 13.95 5.50 53.96
CA SER A 781 14.27 6.67 54.79
C SER A 781 15.07 6.35 56.08
N GLU A 782 16.14 7.11 56.32
CA GLU A 782 16.66 7.45 57.64
C GLU A 782 16.29 8.93 57.91
N VAL A 783 15.83 9.24 59.12
CA VAL A 783 15.40 10.60 59.51
C VAL A 783 16.54 11.60 59.30
N VAL A 784 16.45 12.43 58.27
CA VAL A 784 17.32 13.59 58.08
C VAL A 784 16.47 14.85 58.20
N LEU A 785 16.88 15.70 59.13
CA LEU A 785 16.24 16.93 59.58
C LEU A 785 16.06 17.93 58.43
N THR A 786 14.89 17.93 57.77
CA THR A 786 14.04 19.11 57.44
C THR A 786 12.91 18.85 56.42
N GLU A 787 12.77 17.65 55.83
CA GLU A 787 11.66 17.31 54.91
C GLU A 787 11.20 15.84 55.08
N ASP A 788 9.89 15.58 55.12
CA ASP A 788 9.32 14.21 55.22
C ASP A 788 9.33 13.49 53.86
N TYR A 789 10.10 12.40 53.73
CA TYR A 789 10.13 11.52 52.54
C TYR A 789 10.18 10.04 52.96
N ASP A 790 9.70 9.15 52.08
CA ASP A 790 9.54 7.71 52.34
C ASP A 790 10.66 6.86 51.72
N ALA A 791 11.16 7.27 50.55
CA ALA A 791 12.21 6.56 49.82
C ALA A 791 13.17 7.53 49.10
N VAL A 792 14.40 7.07 48.87
CA VAL A 792 15.41 7.75 48.06
C VAL A 792 15.83 6.84 46.92
N VAL A 793 15.76 7.33 45.69
CA VAL A 793 16.34 6.68 44.52
C VAL A 793 17.63 7.41 44.16
N GLU A 794 18.73 6.67 44.13
CA GLU A 794 20.08 7.17 43.91
C GLU A 794 20.67 6.52 42.65
N PHE A 795 21.14 7.31 41.70
CA PHE A 795 21.85 6.80 40.51
C PHE A 795 22.95 7.77 40.09
N LYS A 796 23.92 7.29 39.31
CA LYS A 796 24.98 8.12 38.74
C LYS A 796 24.62 8.58 37.34
N ARG A 797 25.09 9.78 36.97
CA ARG A 797 25.08 10.27 35.59
C ARG A 797 26.33 11.05 35.27
N ARG A 798 26.67 11.21 33.99
CA ARG A 798 27.71 12.15 33.54
C ARG A 798 27.30 13.60 33.80
N LYS A 799 28.30 14.45 34.09
CA LYS A 799 28.13 15.90 34.21
C LYS A 799 27.95 16.53 32.83
N GLY A 800 27.12 17.57 32.77
CA GLY A 800 27.05 18.44 31.60
C GLY A 800 26.49 17.78 30.32
N LEU A 801 25.70 16.71 30.45
CA LEU A 801 25.05 16.05 29.30
C LEU A 801 24.35 17.08 28.41
N THR A 802 24.78 17.16 27.15
CA THR A 802 24.15 17.93 26.10
C THR A 802 23.52 16.97 25.10
N GLY A 803 22.30 17.26 24.62
CA GLY A 803 21.58 16.37 23.69
C GLY A 803 21.16 15.00 24.29
N ILE A 804 21.32 14.78 25.60
CA ILE A 804 20.80 13.61 26.33
C ILE A 804 20.04 14.07 27.58
N GLY A 805 18.83 13.55 27.74
CA GLY A 805 17.95 13.75 28.89
C GLY A 805 17.90 12.51 29.75
N ILE A 806 17.81 12.68 31.06
CA ILE A 806 17.51 11.59 31.98
C ILE A 806 16.25 11.96 32.73
N ASN A 807 15.17 11.22 32.46
CA ASN A 807 13.87 11.41 33.08
C ASN A 807 13.62 10.36 34.15
N ILE A 808 12.83 10.74 35.15
CA ILE A 808 12.38 9.82 36.18
C ILE A 808 10.85 9.81 36.14
N SER A 809 10.28 8.62 35.99
CA SER A 809 8.84 8.43 36.04
C SER A 809 8.47 7.58 37.25
N VAL A 810 7.31 7.84 37.83
CA VAL A 810 6.77 6.98 38.90
C VAL A 810 5.34 6.58 38.61
N THR A 811 4.93 5.47 39.20
CA THR A 811 3.52 5.10 39.23
C THR A 811 3.18 4.26 40.45
N SER A 812 1.91 4.31 40.88
CA SER A 812 1.31 3.37 41.81
C SER A 812 0.53 2.24 41.13
N ASP A 813 0.31 2.34 39.81
CA ASP A 813 -0.45 1.39 38.97
C ASP A 813 0.28 1.13 37.65
N TRP A 814 0.46 -0.14 37.29
CA TRP A 814 1.18 -0.56 36.09
C TRP A 814 0.57 -0.04 34.77
N LEU A 815 -0.70 0.36 34.80
CA LEU A 815 -1.46 0.83 33.64
C LEU A 815 -1.40 2.34 33.40
N ASP A 816 -0.95 3.16 34.37
CA ASP A 816 -0.92 4.63 34.27
C ASP A 816 0.46 5.19 34.66
N TRP A 817 1.31 5.51 33.68
CA TRP A 817 2.65 6.08 33.90
C TRP A 817 2.62 7.60 33.73
N ARG A 818 3.01 8.35 34.76
CA ARG A 818 3.06 9.83 34.72
C ARG A 818 4.49 10.33 34.80
N GLU A 819 4.86 11.22 33.88
CA GLU A 819 6.14 11.92 33.94
C GLU A 819 6.10 13.12 34.87
N GLY A 820 7.19 13.37 35.60
CA GLY A 820 7.32 14.57 36.44
C GLY A 820 6.43 14.55 37.66
N SER A 821 6.46 13.43 38.39
CA SER A 821 5.57 13.14 39.50
C SER A 821 5.61 14.21 40.61
N SER A 822 4.43 14.68 41.05
CA SER A 822 4.21 15.41 42.30
C SER A 822 4.75 14.73 43.57
N GLU A 823 5.18 13.49 43.43
CA GLU A 823 5.69 12.58 44.43
C GLU A 823 7.19 12.78 44.69
N ILE A 824 7.94 13.45 43.79
CA ILE A 824 9.33 13.86 44.04
C ILE A 824 9.30 15.13 44.90
N VAL A 825 9.70 15.01 46.15
CA VAL A 825 9.74 16.12 47.13
C VAL A 825 10.99 16.97 46.93
N HIS A 826 12.12 16.32 46.64
CA HIS A 826 13.41 16.95 46.52
C HIS A 826 14.32 16.16 45.58
N THR A 827 15.22 16.85 44.88
CA THR A 827 16.31 16.23 44.13
C THR A 827 17.62 16.87 44.55
N GLN A 828 18.57 16.04 44.97
CA GLN A 828 19.92 16.44 45.32
C GLN A 828 20.91 15.88 44.29
N VAL A 829 21.82 16.72 43.82
CA VAL A 829 22.91 16.33 42.93
C VAL A 829 24.23 16.53 43.66
N LEU A 830 25.02 15.46 43.77
CA LEU A 830 26.30 15.43 44.49
C LEU A 830 27.41 15.04 43.53
N ASP A 831 28.46 15.86 43.47
CA ASP A 831 29.66 15.54 42.71
C ASP A 831 30.32 14.24 43.25
N THR A 832 30.66 13.28 42.39
CA THR A 832 31.35 12.06 42.79
C THR A 832 32.84 12.28 43.03
N GLY A 833 33.39 13.43 42.62
CA GLY A 833 34.79 13.80 42.77
C GLY A 833 35.72 13.22 41.69
N ASP A 834 35.20 12.48 40.71
CA ASP A 834 35.97 11.92 39.59
C ASP A 834 36.13 12.88 38.39
N GLY A 835 35.46 14.03 38.46
CA GLY A 835 35.46 15.04 37.39
C GLY A 835 34.55 14.73 36.20
N VAL A 836 33.91 13.56 36.16
CA VAL A 836 33.14 13.03 35.02
C VAL A 836 31.67 12.79 35.38
N THR A 837 31.38 12.29 36.58
CA THR A 837 30.04 11.88 37.01
C THR A 837 29.53 12.65 38.23
N GLU A 838 28.22 12.61 38.43
CA GLU A 838 27.53 13.11 39.62
C GLU A 838 26.47 12.10 40.06
N THR A 839 26.23 12.03 41.36
CA THR A 839 25.20 11.19 41.97
C THR A 839 23.92 12.01 42.12
N VAL A 840 22.84 11.54 41.50
CA VAL A 840 21.50 12.11 41.61
C VAL A 840 20.72 11.33 42.66
N LYS A 841 20.17 12.02 43.64
CA LYS A 841 19.27 11.47 44.67
C LYS A 841 17.91 12.13 44.55
N CYS A 842 16.90 11.34 44.25
CA CYS A 842 15.50 11.78 44.22
C CYS A 842 14.77 11.25 45.43
N PHE A 843 14.14 12.16 46.18
CA PHE A 843 13.44 11.87 47.42
C PHE A 843 11.95 11.82 47.14
N PHE A 844 11.31 10.69 47.44
CA PHE A 844 9.91 10.42 47.10
C PHE A 844 9.03 10.39 48.33
N ARG A 845 7.80 10.88 48.19
CA ARG A 845 6.70 10.67 49.13
C ARG A 845 5.68 9.71 48.52
N MET A 846 5.28 8.70 49.29
CA MET A 846 4.27 7.73 48.87
C MET A 846 2.90 8.42 48.71
N PRO A 847 2.15 8.17 47.63
CA PRO A 847 0.77 8.62 47.49
C PRO A 847 -0.11 8.07 48.63
N GLY A 848 -1.07 8.88 49.10
CA GLY A 848 -1.98 8.46 50.16
C GLY A 848 -2.85 7.28 49.74
N GLY A 849 -2.74 6.15 50.45
CA GLY A 849 -3.58 4.96 50.23
C GLY A 849 -2.92 3.85 49.42
N THR A 850 -1.63 3.95 49.09
CA THR A 850 -0.87 2.86 48.44
C THR A 850 0.38 2.49 49.24
N ASP A 851 0.71 1.19 49.26
CA ASP A 851 1.91 0.66 49.92
C ASP A 851 3.05 0.41 48.92
N ARG A 852 2.87 0.83 47.66
CA ARG A 852 3.72 0.51 46.51
C ARG A 852 3.90 1.71 45.61
N LEU A 853 5.13 1.94 45.19
CA LEU A 853 5.55 2.95 44.23
C LEU A 853 6.59 2.32 43.30
N PHE A 854 6.35 2.37 42.01
CA PHE A 854 7.28 1.95 40.96
C PHE A 854 8.00 3.20 40.44
N VAL A 855 9.31 3.08 40.20
CA VAL A 855 10.14 4.18 39.71
C VAL A 855 10.97 3.68 38.53
N THR A 856 11.03 4.46 37.46
CA THR A 856 11.92 4.20 36.32
C THR A 856 12.83 5.39 36.08
N VAL A 857 14.05 5.10 35.66
CA VAL A 857 15.00 6.08 35.13
C VAL A 857 15.07 5.85 33.62
N THR A 858 14.93 6.90 32.82
CA THR A 858 14.78 6.82 31.36
C THR A 858 15.82 7.72 30.75
N VAL A 859 16.70 7.19 29.90
CA VAL A 859 17.67 7.98 29.14
C VAL A 859 17.06 8.30 27.78
N GLU A 860 17.12 9.54 27.32
CA GLU A 860 16.60 9.94 26.02
C GLU A 860 17.57 10.82 25.27
N LYS A 861 17.59 10.74 23.94
CA LYS A 861 18.28 11.72 23.10
C LYS A 861 17.38 12.95 22.98
N LEU A 862 17.86 14.10 23.42
CA LEU A 862 17.15 15.38 23.33
C LEU A 862 17.37 15.96 21.93
N LYS A 863 16.28 16.41 21.30
CA LYS A 863 16.31 17.10 20.00
C LYS A 863 16.90 18.50 20.12
#